data_AF-A0A1T3CEM2-F1
#
_entry.id   AF-A0A1T3CEM2-F1
#
_cell.length_a   1.000
_cell.length_b   1.000
_cell.length_c   1.000
_cell.angle_alpha   90.00
_cell.angle_beta   90.00
_cell.angle_gamma   90.00
#
_symmetry.space_group_name_H-M   'P 1'
#
loop_
_entity.id
_entity.type
_entity.pdbx_description
1 polymer ?
#
loop_
_entity_poly.entity_id
_entity_poly.type
_entity_poly.pdbx_seq_one_letter_code
_entity_poly.pdbx_strand_id
1 'polypeptide(L)'
;MDQGLSFDLNVGPEVEEFANALDNCLSPFLSQEDKRARILDLPRKYYENAVRRLQQARPKRARSGYEDVDMDADEIETADGDGLSGEADEVKQLEKEVQTWDLIRRLLPLRYATPEAKTDDRPSIEMDTGSTQSDLLLEFLNSDPLARERHAVLQWLQSNAADGPDIDDLARDLLKQADRGDIIAHGWLHTRATIKLRKNLTAWNGLLDRQQPRVMESHVNKDGAPLITQLDPDAITRQGRKLEPADEYFERAIWLGCFEHLRRGSSLEELREWCQERTEMWRAISMSAMLLSEDQTVPVDDLKPESLALWRRMCFALARQGGSDDYERAVYGLLSGDITSVEKIARRWDDFLFANYNALLRTQFDSYVLGRCPPNVTSTLTQNFPSFDAVQFLGKPQGVEKRLVRSLESQPRTHDEATEPSKALQAAFIARDVERHLYEQGLVMIADANSNGKSILLPSTEPINSGVVKKKYFSLDQDDGLRIVSHVYVLTALMKKFGGAQKKVSNFSPPPQLTFSQESILAGYTDYLRRAGLPELIPLYCSILEAPRQYDVLSWNLIHEEDPEQRLLQLKLIKKAGIDVLKFVDRQVVLFYEALGEKASQQAAFSIISDGPSTPQFGKLIKADFFGYEEGVVSSGDDHVIRSLEWLLMVDGKWADVFSMGTKVYKFFLRSGRLGAARRLYERISFEKIIQGISGQEEPEDIWYEDADFWAKLLERSEVSNMSPEQVQAEARIFRGLEALVKALDGLETIASLMLISTELSHGDREFWGPAGESIKNVKDYMKPLLKGWLMPAIKAGDAELQDIRAAYLPETILAYISALHFAGTGLSRENLLECMELAALVAERESDLKDVFADAKRMAELVEAFAACSKALAIATGEKRPSGSGSKKQREMGWSRDLWSVKTGTGDASVIGPA
;
A
#
# COMPACT_ATOMS: atom_id res chain seq x y z
N MET A 1 3.66 0.34 14.89
CA MET A 1 2.57 1.17 14.36
C MET A 1 1.28 0.80 15.10
N ASP A 2 1.31 0.81 16.44
CA ASP A 2 0.23 0.31 17.32
C ASP A 2 -0.50 1.44 18.06
N GLN A 3 -0.49 2.67 17.52
CA GLN A 3 -1.35 3.72 18.06
C GLN A 3 -2.54 3.89 17.14
N GLY A 4 -3.68 3.41 17.65
CA GLY A 4 -5.00 3.71 17.13
C GLY A 4 -5.17 5.21 16.99
N LEU A 5 -5.17 5.66 15.75
CA LEU A 5 -5.78 6.90 15.34
C LEU A 5 -6.71 6.49 14.21
N SER A 6 -7.99 6.32 14.55
CA SER A 6 -9.09 6.41 13.60
C SER A 6 -9.15 7.86 13.10
N PHE A 7 -8.18 8.24 12.29
CA PHE A 7 -8.45 9.29 11.32
C PHE A 7 -9.22 8.60 10.22
N ASP A 8 -10.51 8.91 10.09
CA ASP A 8 -11.25 8.64 8.87
C ASP A 8 -10.49 9.33 7.74
N LEU A 9 -9.55 8.61 7.13
CA LEU A 9 -8.88 9.01 5.91
C LEU A 9 -10.00 9.15 4.89
N ASN A 10 -10.29 10.39 4.49
CA ASN A 10 -11.33 10.66 3.51
C ASN A 10 -10.85 10.14 2.15
N VAL A 11 -11.22 8.91 1.84
CA VAL A 11 -10.78 8.23 0.63
C VAL A 11 -11.74 8.55 -0.50
N GLY A 12 -11.21 9.06 -1.60
CA GLY A 12 -12.01 9.35 -2.78
C GLY A 12 -12.53 8.08 -3.45
N PRO A 13 -13.65 8.17 -4.20
CA PRO A 13 -14.27 7.02 -4.87
C PRO A 13 -13.34 6.36 -5.91
N GLU A 14 -12.28 7.05 -6.34
CA GLU A 14 -11.31 6.50 -7.28
C GLU A 14 -10.61 5.23 -6.78
N VAL A 15 -10.43 5.04 -5.47
CA VAL A 15 -9.79 3.82 -4.94
C VAL A 15 -10.62 2.58 -5.28
N GLU A 16 -11.93 2.65 -5.07
CA GLU A 16 -12.86 1.58 -5.43
C GLU A 16 -13.02 1.45 -6.95
N GLU A 17 -13.09 2.56 -7.69
CA GLU A 17 -13.17 2.52 -9.15
C GLU A 17 -11.95 1.82 -9.77
N PHE A 18 -10.75 2.09 -9.27
CA PHE A 18 -9.52 1.46 -9.74
C PHE A 18 -9.50 -0.04 -9.40
N ALA A 19 -9.89 -0.40 -8.17
CA ALA A 19 -9.98 -1.79 -7.76
C ALA A 19 -11.03 -2.57 -8.57
N ASN A 20 -12.20 -1.98 -8.83
CA ASN A 20 -13.24 -2.57 -9.66
C ASN A 20 -12.78 -2.74 -11.12
N ALA A 21 -12.07 -1.78 -11.67
CA ALA A 21 -11.48 -1.90 -13.01
C ALA A 21 -10.44 -3.02 -13.07
N LEU A 22 -9.66 -3.21 -12.00
CA LEU A 22 -8.68 -4.29 -11.87
C LEU A 22 -9.33 -5.68 -11.69
N ASP A 23 -10.34 -5.82 -10.82
CA ASP A 23 -11.06 -7.10 -10.60
C ASP A 23 -11.67 -7.62 -11.92
N ASN A 24 -12.23 -6.71 -12.72
CA ASN A 24 -12.76 -7.00 -14.06
C ASN A 24 -11.70 -7.50 -15.06
N CYS A 25 -10.43 -7.17 -14.85
CA CYS A 25 -9.30 -7.68 -15.63
C CYS A 25 -8.83 -9.06 -15.15
N LEU A 26 -9.02 -9.39 -13.87
CA LEU A 26 -8.51 -10.62 -13.26
C LEU A 26 -9.50 -11.79 -13.25
N SER A 27 -10.75 -11.54 -13.68
CA SER A 27 -11.84 -12.54 -13.74
C SER A 27 -11.38 -13.93 -14.21
N PRO A 28 -11.77 -15.02 -13.52
CA PRO A 28 -11.34 -16.38 -13.85
C PRO A 28 -11.88 -16.87 -15.20
N PHE A 29 -12.94 -16.25 -15.72
CA PHE A 29 -13.57 -16.64 -16.99
C PHE A 29 -12.85 -16.12 -18.24
N LEU A 30 -11.83 -15.27 -18.09
CA LEU A 30 -11.10 -14.68 -19.20
C LEU A 30 -9.90 -15.54 -19.63
N SER A 31 -9.65 -15.60 -20.94
CA SER A 31 -8.41 -16.18 -21.48
C SER A 31 -7.20 -15.30 -21.09
N GLN A 32 -5.99 -15.85 -21.13
CA GLN A 32 -4.78 -15.08 -20.82
C GLN A 32 -4.59 -13.89 -21.80
N GLU A 33 -5.00 -14.05 -23.05
CA GLU A 33 -4.96 -12.99 -24.07
C GLU A 33 -5.97 -11.88 -23.78
N ASP A 34 -7.20 -12.24 -23.39
CA ASP A 34 -8.22 -11.26 -23.00
C ASP A 34 -7.81 -10.49 -21.74
N LYS A 35 -7.24 -11.19 -20.75
CA LYS A 35 -6.68 -10.56 -19.53
C LYS A 35 -5.63 -9.53 -19.93
N ARG A 36 -4.69 -9.91 -20.79
CA ARG A 36 -3.64 -9.01 -21.30
C ARG A 36 -4.23 -7.81 -22.02
N ALA A 37 -5.19 -8.01 -22.93
CA ALA A 37 -5.82 -6.92 -23.67
C ALA A 37 -6.52 -5.92 -22.72
N ARG A 38 -7.24 -6.41 -21.72
CA ARG A 38 -7.89 -5.56 -20.71
C ARG A 38 -6.90 -4.83 -19.81
N ILE A 39 -5.79 -5.47 -19.44
CA ILE A 39 -4.71 -4.82 -18.67
C ILE A 39 -4.04 -3.70 -19.48
N LEU A 40 -3.87 -3.88 -20.79
CA LEU A 40 -3.34 -2.82 -21.66
C LEU A 40 -4.30 -1.63 -21.82
N ASP A 41 -5.60 -1.86 -21.71
CA ASP A 41 -6.64 -0.81 -21.75
C ASP A 41 -6.83 -0.11 -20.39
N LEU A 42 -6.41 -0.74 -19.29
CA LEU A 42 -6.61 -0.25 -17.93
C LEU A 42 -6.07 1.18 -17.68
N PRO A 43 -4.88 1.58 -18.16
CA PRO A 43 -4.39 2.96 -18.04
C PRO A 43 -5.31 4.00 -18.70
N ARG A 44 -6.04 3.65 -19.76
CA ARG A 44 -7.00 4.57 -20.40
C ARG A 44 -8.16 4.88 -19.45
N LYS A 45 -8.67 3.87 -18.74
CA LYS A 45 -9.75 4.06 -17.75
C LYS A 45 -9.29 4.94 -16.58
N TYR A 46 -8.06 4.75 -16.11
CA TYR A 46 -7.48 5.58 -15.05
C TYR A 46 -7.26 7.03 -15.51
N TYR A 47 -6.81 7.21 -16.75
CA TYR A 47 -6.73 8.53 -17.37
C TYR A 47 -8.10 9.22 -17.46
N GLU A 48 -9.13 8.53 -17.97
CA GLU A 48 -10.50 9.07 -18.09
C GLU A 48 -11.10 9.46 -16.74
N ASN A 49 -10.87 8.65 -15.69
CA ASN A 49 -11.26 8.99 -14.33
C ASN A 49 -10.53 10.25 -13.84
N ALA A 50 -9.20 10.30 -13.97
CA ALA A 50 -8.40 11.44 -13.51
C ALA A 50 -8.78 12.74 -14.24
N VAL A 51 -9.05 12.69 -15.55
CA VAL A 51 -9.55 13.85 -16.32
C VAL A 51 -10.91 14.31 -15.82
N ARG A 52 -11.83 13.38 -15.52
CA ARG A 52 -13.16 13.71 -14.97
C ARG A 52 -13.02 14.42 -13.62
N ARG A 53 -12.16 13.92 -12.73
CA ARG A 53 -11.89 14.55 -11.42
C ARG A 53 -11.27 15.94 -11.59
N LEU A 54 -10.30 16.09 -12.50
CA LEU A 54 -9.70 17.39 -12.80
C LEU A 54 -10.73 18.40 -13.34
N GLN A 55 -11.67 17.97 -14.19
CA GLN A 55 -12.74 18.83 -14.69
C GLN A 55 -13.73 19.26 -13.59
N GLN A 56 -13.95 18.42 -12.59
CA GLN A 56 -14.79 18.74 -11.43
C GLN A 56 -14.10 19.69 -10.46
N ALA A 57 -12.79 19.53 -10.26
CA ALA A 57 -11.98 20.37 -9.38
C ALA A 57 -11.68 21.75 -9.99
N ARG A 58 -11.62 21.87 -11.32
CA ARG A 58 -11.39 23.17 -11.97
C ARG A 58 -12.59 24.10 -11.73
N PRO A 59 -12.39 25.32 -11.21
CA PRO A 59 -13.47 26.29 -11.07
C PRO A 59 -14.06 26.57 -12.46
N LYS A 60 -15.39 26.57 -12.58
CA LYS A 60 -16.08 26.97 -13.81
C LYS A 60 -15.64 28.39 -14.15
N ARG A 61 -14.69 28.54 -15.09
CA ARG A 61 -14.33 29.86 -15.62
C ARG A 61 -15.62 30.52 -16.10
N ALA A 62 -15.94 31.67 -15.54
CA ALA A 62 -16.92 32.56 -16.14
C ALA A 62 -16.51 32.72 -17.61
N ARG A 63 -17.38 32.29 -18.52
CA ARG A 63 -17.17 32.46 -19.95
C ARG A 63 -16.80 33.91 -20.17
N SER A 64 -15.64 34.15 -20.78
CA SER A 64 -15.32 35.43 -21.40
C SER A 64 -16.34 35.67 -22.50
N GLY A 65 -17.45 36.29 -22.11
CA GLY A 65 -18.46 36.86 -22.96
C GLY A 65 -18.54 38.31 -22.57
N TYR A 66 -18.30 39.19 -23.53
CA TYR A 66 -18.63 40.60 -23.44
C TYR A 66 -20.14 40.75 -23.16
N GLU A 67 -20.53 40.75 -21.90
CA GLU A 67 -21.80 41.31 -21.45
C GLU A 67 -21.51 42.23 -20.28
N ASP A 68 -21.81 43.51 -20.49
CA ASP A 68 -21.90 44.55 -19.46
C ASP A 68 -22.67 44.00 -18.27
N VAL A 69 -21.99 43.86 -17.14
CA VAL A 69 -22.64 43.73 -15.84
C VAL A 69 -22.00 44.77 -14.93
N ASP A 70 -22.73 45.87 -14.72
CA ASP A 70 -22.54 46.75 -13.57
C ASP A 70 -22.59 45.89 -12.31
N MET A 71 -21.44 45.64 -11.67
CA MET A 71 -21.34 44.94 -10.39
C MET A 71 -20.96 45.94 -9.32
N ASP A 72 -21.91 46.19 -8.42
CA ASP A 72 -21.71 46.87 -7.14
C ASP A 72 -20.61 46.16 -6.33
N ALA A 73 -19.68 46.95 -5.79
CA ALA A 73 -18.40 46.52 -5.26
C ALA A 73 -18.44 45.99 -3.80
N ASP A 74 -19.53 45.39 -3.35
CA ASP A 74 -19.74 45.11 -1.91
C ASP A 74 -19.88 43.61 -1.52
N GLU A 75 -19.57 42.65 -2.40
CA GLU A 75 -19.64 41.20 -2.08
C GLU A 75 -18.33 40.39 -2.28
N ILE A 76 -17.15 41.04 -2.21
CA ILE A 76 -15.85 40.34 -2.20
C ILE A 76 -15.08 40.60 -0.90
N GLU A 77 -15.73 40.53 0.25
CA GLU A 77 -15.05 40.59 1.56
C GLU A 77 -15.61 39.59 2.58
N THR A 78 -15.88 38.33 2.22
CA THR A 78 -15.95 37.22 3.20
C THR A 78 -15.66 35.85 2.55
N ALA A 79 -14.43 35.64 2.08
CA ALA A 79 -13.92 34.28 1.87
C ALA A 79 -12.47 34.25 2.36
N ASP A 80 -12.29 33.63 3.53
CA ASP A 80 -11.00 33.45 4.18
C ASP A 80 -9.95 32.89 3.20
N GLY A 81 -8.79 33.54 3.14
CA GLY A 81 -7.69 33.24 2.23
C GLY A 81 -6.98 31.89 2.43
N ASP A 82 -7.54 30.98 3.23
CA ASP A 82 -6.97 29.65 3.53
C ASP A 82 -7.57 28.52 2.66
N GLY A 83 -8.73 28.71 2.02
CA GLY A 83 -9.36 27.69 1.17
C GLY A 83 -8.82 27.60 -0.27
N LEU A 84 -8.33 28.72 -0.81
CA LEU A 84 -7.88 28.81 -2.22
C LEU A 84 -6.52 28.14 -2.47
N SER A 85 -5.70 27.96 -1.43
CA SER A 85 -4.37 27.33 -1.55
C SER A 85 -4.47 25.81 -1.68
N GLY A 86 -5.38 25.16 -0.93
CA GLY A 86 -5.62 23.72 -0.97
C GLY A 86 -6.19 23.25 -2.31
N GLU A 87 -7.20 23.95 -2.84
CA GLU A 87 -7.80 23.62 -4.15
C GLU A 87 -6.77 23.74 -5.30
N ALA A 88 -5.90 24.76 -5.23
CA ALA A 88 -4.85 24.94 -6.24
C ALA A 88 -3.79 23.82 -6.21
N ASP A 89 -3.51 23.26 -5.03
CA ASP A 89 -2.57 22.15 -4.88
C ASP A 89 -3.19 20.80 -5.27
N GLU A 90 -4.48 20.59 -4.98
CA GLU A 90 -5.25 19.44 -5.48
C GLU A 90 -5.32 19.42 -7.01
N VAL A 91 -5.61 20.55 -7.65
CA VAL A 91 -5.63 20.66 -9.12
C VAL A 91 -4.26 20.31 -9.71
N LYS A 92 -3.16 20.81 -9.13
CA LYS A 92 -1.80 20.46 -9.59
C LYS A 92 -1.51 18.97 -9.44
N GLN A 93 -1.97 18.34 -8.35
CA GLN A 93 -1.76 16.91 -8.12
C GLN A 93 -2.56 16.07 -9.14
N LEU A 94 -3.81 16.44 -9.40
CA LEU A 94 -4.63 15.80 -10.43
C LEU A 94 -4.06 16.00 -11.84
N GLU A 95 -3.54 17.17 -12.18
CA GLU A 95 -2.84 17.42 -13.45
C GLU A 95 -1.65 16.47 -13.62
N LYS A 96 -0.83 16.28 -12.57
CA LYS A 96 0.30 15.35 -12.61
C LYS A 96 -0.14 13.89 -12.75
N GLU A 97 -1.25 13.50 -12.12
CA GLU A 97 -1.81 12.18 -12.27
C GLU A 97 -2.32 11.94 -13.71
N VAL A 98 -3.08 12.89 -14.27
CA VAL A 98 -3.55 12.86 -15.67
C VAL A 98 -2.38 12.71 -16.62
N GLN A 99 -1.33 13.52 -16.47
CA GLN A 99 -0.12 13.43 -17.28
C GLN A 99 0.55 12.05 -17.17
N THR A 100 0.58 11.47 -15.97
CA THR A 100 1.21 10.17 -15.74
C THR A 100 0.44 9.05 -16.44
N TRP A 101 -0.90 9.02 -16.30
CA TRP A 101 -1.73 8.03 -16.96
C TRP A 101 -1.78 8.22 -18.48
N ASP A 102 -1.71 9.45 -18.97
CA ASP A 102 -1.63 9.75 -20.41
C ASP A 102 -0.36 9.16 -21.05
N LEU A 103 0.77 9.31 -20.37
CA LEU A 103 2.03 8.71 -20.80
C LEU A 103 1.95 7.18 -20.81
N ILE A 104 1.43 6.59 -19.73
CA ILE A 104 1.37 5.13 -19.59
C ILE A 104 0.41 4.53 -20.62
N ARG A 105 -0.77 5.10 -20.84
CA ARG A 105 -1.73 4.59 -21.85
C ARG A 105 -1.18 4.65 -23.27
N ARG A 106 -0.31 5.63 -23.58
CA ARG A 106 0.32 5.78 -24.91
C ARG A 106 1.50 4.80 -25.08
N LEU A 107 2.34 4.61 -24.05
CA LEU A 107 3.56 3.81 -24.17
C LEU A 107 3.38 2.30 -23.90
N LEU A 108 2.49 1.93 -22.97
CA LEU A 108 2.36 0.55 -22.53
C LEU A 108 1.93 -0.39 -23.67
N PRO A 109 0.91 -0.08 -24.50
CA PRO A 109 0.54 -0.93 -25.63
C PRO A 109 1.67 -1.08 -26.66
N LEU A 110 2.45 -0.03 -26.91
CA LEU A 110 3.57 -0.07 -27.87
C LEU A 110 4.69 -1.01 -27.44
N ARG A 111 4.97 -1.08 -26.14
CA ARG A 111 6.05 -1.90 -25.57
C ARG A 111 5.68 -3.37 -25.42
N TYR A 112 4.39 -3.65 -25.30
CA TYR A 112 3.84 -4.99 -25.10
C TYR A 112 2.99 -5.48 -26.27
N ALA A 113 3.03 -4.82 -27.43
CA ALA A 113 2.35 -5.28 -28.65
C ALA A 113 2.85 -6.67 -29.06
N THR A 114 1.94 -7.58 -29.38
CA THR A 114 2.28 -8.90 -29.93
C THR A 114 2.71 -8.74 -31.40
N PRO A 115 3.73 -9.49 -31.88
CA PRO A 115 4.17 -9.42 -33.27
C PRO A 115 3.10 -9.85 -34.28
N GLU A 116 2.14 -10.67 -33.86
CA GLU A 116 1.15 -11.33 -34.73
C GLU A 116 -0.02 -10.42 -35.13
N ALA A 117 -0.26 -9.30 -34.43
CA ALA A 117 -1.23 -8.30 -34.86
C ALA A 117 -0.80 -7.51 -36.12
N LYS A 118 0.34 -7.84 -36.74
CA LYS A 118 0.91 -7.15 -37.91
C LYS A 118 0.53 -7.75 -39.27
N THR A 119 -0.38 -8.73 -39.34
CA THR A 119 -0.69 -9.42 -40.61
C THR A 119 -2.07 -9.17 -41.21
N ASP A 120 -3.08 -8.68 -40.47
CA ASP A 120 -4.45 -8.59 -41.03
C ASP A 120 -4.85 -7.21 -41.59
N ASP A 121 -4.06 -6.16 -41.40
CA ASP A 121 -4.27 -4.84 -42.02
C ASP A 121 -3.01 -4.36 -42.80
N ARG A 122 -2.46 -5.23 -43.65
CA ARG A 122 -1.58 -4.76 -44.73
C ARG A 122 -2.44 -4.52 -45.96
N PRO A 123 -2.90 -3.29 -46.25
CA PRO A 123 -3.27 -2.98 -47.62
C PRO A 123 -2.01 -3.22 -48.46
N SER A 124 -2.13 -4.13 -49.42
CA SER A 124 -1.09 -4.41 -50.40
C SER A 124 -1.01 -3.20 -51.32
N ILE A 125 -0.25 -2.18 -50.92
CA ILE A 125 -0.03 -1.00 -51.75
C ILE A 125 1.12 -1.36 -52.70
N GLU A 126 0.75 -1.60 -53.96
CA GLU A 126 1.66 -1.63 -55.09
C GLU A 126 2.52 -0.36 -55.08
N MET A 127 3.81 -0.49 -55.41
CA MET A 127 4.77 0.63 -55.44
C MET A 127 4.39 1.65 -56.52
N ASP A 128 3.47 2.56 -56.19
CA ASP A 128 3.17 3.71 -57.02
C ASP A 128 4.01 4.91 -56.58
N THR A 129 4.71 5.52 -57.53
CA THR A 129 5.75 6.55 -57.34
C THR A 129 5.22 7.94 -56.96
N GLY A 130 4.05 8.00 -56.30
CA GLY A 130 3.42 9.24 -55.83
C GLY A 130 2.81 9.04 -54.44
N SER A 131 3.64 9.15 -53.40
CA SER A 131 3.19 9.11 -52.00
C SER A 131 3.05 10.53 -51.44
N THR A 132 1.92 10.85 -50.81
CA THR A 132 1.70 12.14 -50.15
C THR A 132 2.54 12.26 -48.85
N GLN A 133 2.68 13.47 -48.29
CA GLN A 133 3.46 13.70 -47.06
C GLN A 133 2.89 12.96 -45.84
N SER A 134 1.56 12.88 -45.71
CA SER A 134 0.88 12.14 -44.63
C SER A 134 1.18 10.64 -44.73
N ASP A 135 1.20 10.11 -45.96
CA ASP A 135 1.58 8.72 -46.21
C ASP A 135 3.04 8.43 -45.83
N LEU A 136 3.99 9.35 -46.11
CA LEU A 136 5.41 9.14 -45.79
C LEU A 136 5.70 9.13 -44.29
N LEU A 137 5.09 10.02 -43.51
CA LEU A 137 5.27 10.06 -42.06
C LEU A 137 4.61 8.83 -41.41
N LEU A 138 3.39 8.46 -41.84
CA LEU A 138 2.71 7.26 -41.37
C LEU A 138 3.48 5.98 -41.75
N GLU A 139 4.00 5.88 -42.98
CA GLU A 139 4.82 4.76 -43.43
C GLU A 139 6.10 4.65 -42.59
N PHE A 140 6.76 5.78 -42.29
CA PHE A 140 7.92 5.83 -41.42
C PHE A 140 7.59 5.32 -40.00
N LEU A 141 6.54 5.85 -39.36
CA LEU A 141 6.11 5.42 -38.01
C LEU A 141 5.64 3.96 -37.96
N ASN A 142 5.13 3.45 -39.08
CA ASN A 142 4.78 2.04 -39.22
C ASN A 142 6.01 1.14 -39.38
N SER A 143 7.04 1.63 -40.06
CA SER A 143 8.29 0.92 -40.30
C SER A 143 9.22 0.83 -39.07
N ASP A 144 9.29 1.89 -38.25
CA ASP A 144 10.20 1.97 -37.10
C ASP A 144 9.43 2.00 -35.75
N PRO A 145 9.46 0.93 -34.93
CA PRO A 145 8.79 0.91 -33.64
C PRO A 145 9.38 1.91 -32.63
N LEU A 146 10.66 2.25 -32.73
CA LEU A 146 11.30 3.23 -31.86
C LEU A 146 10.83 4.65 -32.21
N ALA A 147 10.67 4.94 -33.51
CA ALA A 147 10.11 6.21 -33.95
C ALA A 147 8.67 6.39 -33.48
N ARG A 148 7.86 5.32 -33.52
CA ARG A 148 6.49 5.34 -32.98
C ARG A 148 6.44 5.63 -31.49
N GLU A 149 7.34 5.04 -30.71
CA GLU A 149 7.43 5.32 -29.28
C GLU A 149 7.83 6.78 -29.02
N ARG A 150 8.81 7.31 -29.77
CA ARG A 150 9.22 8.72 -29.67
C ARG A 150 8.10 9.68 -30.05
N HIS A 151 7.35 9.36 -31.10
CA HIS A 151 6.17 10.10 -31.50
C HIS A 151 5.11 10.11 -30.41
N ALA A 152 4.85 8.97 -29.77
CA ALA A 152 3.92 8.89 -28.64
C ALA A 152 4.34 9.74 -27.44
N VAL A 153 5.65 9.82 -27.13
CA VAL A 153 6.18 10.75 -26.11
C VAL A 153 5.97 12.21 -26.51
N LEU A 154 6.12 12.55 -27.79
CA LEU A 154 5.88 13.92 -28.27
C LEU A 154 4.39 14.30 -28.20
N GLN A 155 3.49 13.41 -28.58
CA GLN A 155 2.05 13.63 -28.46
C GLN A 155 1.61 13.84 -27.00
N TRP A 156 2.19 13.07 -26.09
CA TRP A 156 2.00 13.27 -24.65
C TRP A 156 2.45 14.68 -24.21
N LEU A 157 3.66 15.10 -24.59
CA LEU A 157 4.18 16.44 -24.25
C LEU A 157 3.36 17.57 -24.88
N GLN A 158 2.85 17.36 -26.10
CA GLN A 158 1.96 18.29 -26.80
C GLN A 158 0.62 18.42 -26.08
N SER A 159 0.01 17.30 -25.67
CA SER A 159 -1.23 17.28 -24.89
C SER A 159 -1.06 18.06 -23.58
N ASN A 160 0.03 17.81 -22.85
CA ASN A 160 0.33 18.52 -21.60
C ASN A 160 0.53 20.03 -21.81
N ALA A 161 1.11 20.43 -22.95
CA ALA A 161 1.30 21.84 -23.29
C ALA A 161 -0.02 22.51 -23.72
N ALA A 162 -0.91 21.78 -24.39
CA ALA A 162 -2.20 22.29 -24.86
C ALA A 162 -3.15 22.65 -23.70
N ASP A 163 -3.06 21.92 -22.59
CA ASP A 163 -3.81 22.22 -21.35
C ASP A 163 -3.32 23.49 -20.61
N GLY A 164 -2.26 24.13 -21.11
CA GLY A 164 -1.70 25.36 -20.56
C GLY A 164 -2.56 26.62 -20.76
N PRO A 165 -2.08 27.79 -20.33
CA PRO A 165 -2.76 29.07 -20.55
C PRO A 165 -2.89 29.39 -22.05
N ASP A 166 -3.81 30.30 -22.38
CA ASP A 166 -4.01 30.75 -23.76
C ASP A 166 -2.72 31.35 -24.36
N ILE A 167 -2.53 31.22 -25.67
CA ILE A 167 -1.31 31.68 -26.35
C ILE A 167 -1.20 33.20 -26.28
N ASP A 168 -2.30 33.93 -26.41
CA ASP A 168 -2.30 35.39 -26.33
C ASP A 168 -2.02 35.86 -24.89
N ASP A 169 -2.41 35.08 -23.88
CA ASP A 169 -2.05 35.32 -22.48
C ASP A 169 -0.54 35.19 -22.24
N LEU A 170 0.12 34.21 -22.88
CA LEU A 170 1.58 34.04 -22.82
C LEU A 170 2.32 35.18 -23.51
N ALA A 171 1.75 35.72 -24.59
CA ALA A 171 2.32 36.83 -25.36
C ALA A 171 1.97 38.22 -24.80
N ARG A 172 1.11 38.30 -23.78
CA ARG A 172 0.52 39.55 -23.28
C ARG A 172 1.54 40.64 -22.95
N ASP A 173 2.63 40.29 -22.28
CA ASP A 173 3.65 41.27 -21.87
C ASP A 173 4.43 41.82 -23.08
N LEU A 174 4.69 40.98 -24.09
CA LEU A 174 5.32 41.40 -25.35
C LEU A 174 4.36 42.28 -26.16
N LEU A 175 3.08 41.94 -26.19
CA LEU A 175 2.05 42.73 -26.88
C LEU A 175 1.84 44.10 -26.22
N LYS A 176 1.87 44.18 -24.88
CA LYS A 176 1.83 45.46 -24.15
C LYS A 176 3.03 46.35 -24.49
N GLN A 177 4.22 45.78 -24.60
CA GLN A 177 5.44 46.52 -24.96
C GLN A 177 5.48 46.96 -26.43
N ALA A 178 4.71 46.31 -27.31
CA ALA A 178 4.58 46.72 -28.69
C ALA A 178 3.80 48.03 -28.88
N ASP A 179 3.03 48.49 -27.88
CA ASP A 179 2.30 49.78 -27.91
C ASP A 179 1.35 49.93 -29.13
N ARG A 180 0.61 48.85 -29.43
CA ARG A 180 -0.29 48.76 -30.60
C ARG A 180 -1.78 48.80 -30.27
N GLY A 181 -2.14 48.93 -28.99
CA GLY A 181 -3.51 48.68 -28.52
C GLY A 181 -3.97 47.28 -28.92
N ASP A 182 -5.22 47.16 -29.38
CA ASP A 182 -5.83 45.88 -29.76
C ASP A 182 -5.52 45.45 -31.22
N ILE A 183 -4.64 46.17 -31.92
CA ILE A 183 -4.34 45.91 -33.33
C ILE A 183 -3.35 44.74 -33.45
N ILE A 184 -3.88 43.56 -33.75
CA ILE A 184 -3.10 42.33 -34.01
C ILE A 184 -2.75 42.12 -35.49
N ALA A 185 -3.32 42.91 -36.41
CA ALA A 185 -3.12 42.80 -37.85
C ALA A 185 -2.05 43.79 -38.38
N HIS A 186 -1.59 43.57 -39.61
CA HIS A 186 -0.71 44.45 -40.38
C HIS A 186 0.74 44.58 -39.86
N GLY A 187 1.47 43.46 -39.78
CA GLY A 187 2.94 43.35 -39.71
C GLY A 187 3.69 44.51 -39.05
N TRP A 188 4.75 45.02 -39.70
CA TRP A 188 5.60 46.09 -39.17
C TRP A 188 4.99 47.50 -39.34
N LEU A 189 3.97 47.81 -38.54
CA LEU A 189 3.19 49.05 -38.62
C LEU A 189 4.02 50.29 -38.32
N HIS A 190 4.77 50.28 -37.22
CA HIS A 190 5.55 51.43 -36.75
C HIS A 190 6.74 51.69 -37.67
N THR A 191 7.42 50.63 -38.09
CA THR A 191 8.54 50.67 -39.02
C THR A 191 8.10 51.21 -40.38
N ARG A 192 6.95 50.76 -40.90
CA ARG A 192 6.35 51.31 -42.13
C ARG A 192 6.04 52.80 -41.98
N ALA A 193 5.52 53.23 -40.83
CA ALA A 193 5.26 54.64 -40.56
C ALA A 193 6.55 55.47 -40.50
N THR A 194 7.59 54.98 -39.81
CA THR A 194 8.90 55.64 -39.75
C THR A 194 9.54 55.72 -41.13
N ILE A 195 9.53 54.65 -41.93
CA ILE A 195 10.09 54.68 -43.30
C ILE A 195 9.38 55.75 -44.14
N LYS A 196 8.04 55.83 -44.08
CA LYS A 196 7.27 56.87 -44.79
C LYS A 196 7.64 58.27 -44.30
N LEU A 197 7.72 58.46 -42.99
CA LEU A 197 8.10 59.74 -42.38
C LEU A 197 9.50 60.18 -42.83
N ARG A 198 10.49 59.28 -42.77
CA ARG A 198 11.88 59.57 -43.17
C ARG A 198 12.01 59.88 -44.65
N LYS A 199 11.29 59.16 -45.53
CA LYS A 199 11.21 59.49 -46.96
C LYS A 199 10.67 60.90 -47.20
N ASN A 200 9.61 61.27 -46.49
CA ASN A 200 9.02 62.61 -46.61
C ASN A 200 9.98 63.71 -46.11
N LEU A 201 10.62 63.49 -44.95
CA LEU A 201 11.56 64.45 -44.36
C LEU A 201 12.84 64.64 -45.21
N THR A 202 13.28 63.61 -45.91
CA THR A 202 14.47 63.65 -46.78
C THR A 202 14.16 63.96 -48.24
N ALA A 203 12.88 64.22 -48.58
CA ALA A 203 12.39 64.44 -49.94
C ALA A 203 12.85 63.35 -50.93
N TRP A 204 12.86 62.08 -50.48
CA TRP A 204 13.37 60.96 -51.26
C TRP A 204 12.32 60.42 -52.23
N ASN A 205 12.52 60.63 -53.54
CA ASN A 205 11.53 60.33 -54.58
C ASN A 205 11.69 58.95 -55.27
N GLY A 206 12.49 58.03 -54.70
CA GLY A 206 12.78 56.71 -55.29
C GLY A 206 12.71 55.53 -54.33
N LEU A 207 13.04 54.32 -54.82
CA LEU A 207 13.31 53.19 -53.92
C LEU A 207 14.51 53.50 -53.02
N LEU A 208 14.45 53.01 -51.78
CA LEU A 208 15.57 53.14 -50.84
C LEU A 208 16.61 52.08 -51.18
N ASP A 209 17.68 52.48 -51.86
CA ASP A 209 18.76 51.60 -52.25
C ASP A 209 19.67 51.26 -51.05
N ARG A 210 19.99 49.97 -50.94
CA ARG A 210 20.72 49.36 -49.82
C ARG A 210 22.16 49.88 -49.69
N GLN A 211 22.78 50.28 -50.81
CA GLN A 211 24.22 50.59 -50.89
C GLN A 211 24.56 52.07 -50.82
N GLN A 212 23.56 52.96 -50.72
CA GLN A 212 23.81 54.40 -50.68
C GLN A 212 24.11 54.89 -49.26
N PRO A 213 25.31 55.45 -48.98
CA PRO A 213 25.70 55.89 -47.63
C PRO A 213 24.73 56.91 -47.01
N ARG A 214 24.14 57.77 -47.84
CA ARG A 214 23.13 58.77 -47.42
C ARG A 214 21.87 58.17 -46.82
N VAL A 215 21.48 56.96 -47.22
CA VAL A 215 20.32 56.25 -46.67
C VAL A 215 20.65 55.70 -45.28
N MET A 216 21.91 55.30 -45.03
CA MET A 216 22.34 54.75 -43.74
C MET A 216 22.35 55.78 -42.62
N GLU A 217 22.76 57.02 -42.90
CA GLU A 217 22.80 58.09 -41.89
C GLU A 217 21.42 58.70 -41.58
N SER A 218 20.49 58.65 -42.55
CA SER A 218 19.20 59.35 -42.44
C SER A 218 18.02 58.45 -42.01
N HIS A 219 18.09 57.15 -42.25
CA HIS A 219 17.02 56.20 -41.95
C HIS A 219 17.39 55.34 -40.74
N VAL A 220 17.28 55.95 -39.57
CA VAL A 220 17.48 55.31 -38.26
C VAL A 220 16.16 55.18 -37.49
N ASN A 221 16.06 54.13 -36.68
CA ASN A 221 14.94 53.89 -35.76
C ASN A 221 15.00 54.86 -34.55
N LYS A 222 14.04 54.74 -33.62
CA LYS A 222 14.02 55.57 -32.39
C LYS A 222 15.29 55.44 -31.53
N ASP A 223 15.95 54.29 -31.56
CA ASP A 223 17.18 54.00 -30.79
C ASP A 223 18.46 54.44 -31.53
N GLY A 224 18.34 55.02 -32.72
CA GLY A 224 19.47 55.45 -33.54
C GLY A 224 20.16 54.33 -34.33
N ALA A 225 19.60 53.11 -34.33
CA ALA A 225 20.10 52.01 -35.15
C ALA A 225 19.62 52.13 -36.61
N PRO A 226 20.37 51.63 -37.61
CA PRO A 226 19.95 51.62 -39.01
C PRO A 226 18.62 50.85 -39.20
N LEU A 227 17.61 51.55 -39.73
CA LEU A 227 16.28 51.01 -39.98
C LEU A 227 16.23 50.24 -41.32
N ILE A 228 15.46 49.16 -41.35
CA ILE A 228 15.15 48.45 -42.59
C ILE A 228 14.50 49.37 -43.64
N THR A 229 14.72 49.05 -44.92
CA THR A 229 14.18 49.86 -46.03
C THR A 229 13.12 49.14 -46.86
N GLN A 230 13.00 47.83 -46.70
CA GLN A 230 12.05 46.95 -47.40
C GLN A 230 11.24 46.18 -46.35
N LEU A 231 10.00 45.84 -46.67
CA LEU A 231 9.01 45.27 -45.73
C LEU A 231 8.70 43.80 -46.03
N ASP A 232 9.65 43.09 -46.63
CA ASP A 232 9.58 41.64 -46.82
C ASP A 232 10.17 40.88 -45.61
N PRO A 233 9.71 39.66 -45.32
CA PRO A 233 10.03 38.97 -44.07
C PRO A 233 11.52 38.76 -43.79
N ASP A 234 12.35 38.60 -44.83
CA ASP A 234 13.79 38.40 -44.70
C ASP A 234 14.58 39.72 -44.63
N ALA A 235 13.92 40.89 -44.66
CA ALA A 235 14.59 42.19 -44.72
C ALA A 235 15.54 42.43 -43.54
N ILE A 236 15.17 42.00 -42.33
CA ILE A 236 15.99 42.13 -41.12
C ILE A 236 17.33 41.41 -41.31
N THR A 237 17.27 40.12 -41.66
CA THR A 237 18.45 39.26 -41.84
C THR A 237 19.24 39.65 -43.09
N ARG A 238 18.56 39.89 -44.22
CA ARG A 238 19.18 40.22 -45.51
C ARG A 238 19.90 41.55 -45.46
N GLN A 239 19.30 42.58 -44.84
CA GLN A 239 19.89 43.91 -44.76
C GLN A 239 20.84 44.07 -43.56
N GLY A 240 20.73 43.23 -42.54
CA GLY A 240 21.46 43.39 -41.27
C GLY A 240 21.06 44.67 -40.53
N ARG A 241 19.76 45.00 -40.58
CA ARG A 241 19.17 46.25 -40.05
C ARG A 241 18.03 45.94 -39.10
N LYS A 242 17.64 46.92 -38.28
CA LYS A 242 16.63 46.75 -37.22
C LYS A 242 15.26 47.28 -37.61
N LEU A 243 14.25 46.82 -36.88
CA LEU A 243 12.90 47.39 -36.92
C LEU A 243 12.81 48.58 -35.94
N GLU A 244 11.64 49.20 -35.89
CA GLU A 244 11.28 50.00 -34.71
C GLU A 244 11.11 49.08 -33.48
N PRO A 245 11.54 49.50 -32.28
CA PRO A 245 11.49 48.64 -31.08
C PRO A 245 10.10 48.07 -30.77
N ALA A 246 9.06 48.86 -31.00
CA ALA A 246 7.66 48.44 -30.88
C ALA A 246 7.32 47.24 -31.78
N ASP A 247 7.77 47.27 -33.05
CA ASP A 247 7.57 46.15 -33.98
C ASP A 247 8.50 44.96 -33.64
N GLU A 248 9.68 45.19 -33.03
CA GLU A 248 10.54 44.09 -32.54
C GLU A 248 9.83 43.29 -31.43
N TYR A 249 9.16 43.95 -30.48
CA TYR A 249 8.37 43.25 -29.45
C TYR A 249 7.16 42.51 -30.05
N PHE A 250 6.50 43.11 -31.03
CA PHE A 250 5.40 42.46 -31.75
C PHE A 250 5.85 41.22 -32.52
N GLU A 251 7.00 41.29 -33.22
CA GLU A 251 7.59 40.14 -33.90
C GLU A 251 7.89 39.00 -32.91
N ARG A 252 8.47 39.32 -31.76
CA ARG A 252 8.75 38.34 -30.70
C ARG A 252 7.47 37.69 -30.17
N ALA A 253 6.39 38.46 -30.01
CA ALA A 253 5.08 37.94 -29.61
C ALA A 253 4.53 36.94 -30.63
N ILE A 254 4.61 37.25 -31.93
CA ILE A 254 4.14 36.35 -32.98
C ILE A 254 4.98 35.08 -33.02
N TRP A 255 6.30 35.19 -32.95
CA TRP A 255 7.17 34.00 -32.96
C TRP A 255 6.98 33.12 -31.72
N LEU A 256 6.72 33.72 -30.55
CA LEU A 256 6.29 32.98 -29.37
C LEU A 256 4.99 32.22 -29.63
N GLY A 257 3.99 32.86 -30.25
CA GLY A 257 2.74 32.18 -30.60
C GLY A 257 2.93 31.02 -31.59
N CYS A 258 3.72 31.22 -32.64
CA CYS A 258 4.10 30.15 -33.58
C CYS A 258 4.81 29.00 -32.85
N PHE A 259 5.73 29.30 -31.93
CA PHE A 259 6.44 28.30 -31.13
C PHE A 259 5.46 27.48 -30.28
N GLU A 260 4.53 28.16 -29.61
CA GLU A 260 3.52 27.52 -28.77
C GLU A 260 2.55 26.64 -29.58
N HIS A 261 2.10 27.07 -30.76
CA HIS A 261 1.29 26.21 -31.65
C HIS A 261 2.02 24.92 -32.04
N LEU A 262 3.29 25.01 -32.46
CA LEU A 262 4.09 23.83 -32.81
C LEU A 262 4.33 22.92 -31.61
N ARG A 263 4.58 23.51 -30.45
CA ARG A 263 4.82 22.80 -29.18
C ARG A 263 3.57 22.12 -28.65
N ARG A 264 2.38 22.69 -28.86
CA ARG A 264 1.07 22.13 -28.47
C ARG A 264 0.53 21.12 -29.49
N GLY A 265 1.13 21.03 -30.67
CA GLY A 265 0.69 20.12 -31.72
C GLY A 265 -0.60 20.57 -32.42
N SER A 266 -0.86 21.89 -32.46
CA SER A 266 -2.00 22.47 -33.18
C SER A 266 -2.11 21.95 -34.61
N SER A 267 -3.35 21.85 -35.10
CA SER A 267 -3.61 21.47 -36.48
C SER A 267 -3.09 22.53 -37.45
N LEU A 268 -2.94 22.14 -38.72
CA LEU A 268 -2.53 23.10 -39.75
C LEU A 268 -3.58 24.19 -39.93
N GLU A 269 -4.86 23.87 -39.79
CA GLU A 269 -5.97 24.83 -39.85
C GLU A 269 -5.87 25.88 -38.76
N GLU A 270 -5.74 25.48 -37.50
CA GLU A 270 -5.60 26.40 -36.36
C GLU A 270 -4.42 27.35 -36.56
N LEU A 271 -3.27 26.81 -36.97
CA LEU A 271 -2.07 27.61 -37.23
C LEU A 271 -2.27 28.60 -38.38
N ARG A 272 -2.97 28.19 -39.44
CA ARG A 272 -3.29 29.05 -40.59
C ARG A 272 -4.25 30.16 -40.20
N GLU A 273 -5.32 29.85 -39.48
CA GLU A 273 -6.30 30.83 -39.00
C GLU A 273 -5.62 31.86 -38.10
N TRP A 274 -4.82 31.40 -37.13
CA TRP A 274 -4.09 32.28 -36.21
C TRP A 274 -3.10 33.22 -36.93
N CYS A 275 -2.39 32.70 -37.94
CA CYS A 275 -1.50 33.52 -38.78
C CYS A 275 -2.28 34.45 -39.73
N GLN A 276 -3.47 34.06 -40.18
CA GLN A 276 -4.31 34.85 -41.09
C GLN A 276 -4.88 36.08 -40.39
N GLU A 277 -5.38 35.94 -39.17
CA GLU A 277 -5.85 37.06 -38.34
C GLU A 277 -4.78 38.14 -38.16
N ARG A 278 -3.52 37.70 -38.05
CA ARG A 278 -2.34 38.56 -37.92
C ARG A 278 -1.81 39.08 -39.27
N THR A 279 -2.41 38.67 -40.38
CA THR A 279 -2.02 39.00 -41.79
C THR A 279 -0.67 38.45 -42.23
N GLU A 280 -0.21 37.36 -41.60
CA GLU A 280 1.15 36.83 -41.72
C GLU A 280 1.16 35.35 -42.15
N MET A 281 0.27 35.01 -43.09
CA MET A 281 0.07 33.67 -43.65
C MET A 281 1.34 32.94 -44.10
N TRP A 282 2.38 33.68 -44.51
CA TRP A 282 3.65 33.10 -44.95
C TRP A 282 4.32 32.28 -43.83
N ARG A 283 4.08 32.61 -42.55
CA ARG A 283 4.58 31.86 -41.40
C ARG A 283 3.94 30.47 -41.33
N ALA A 284 2.61 30.38 -41.46
CA ALA A 284 1.94 29.08 -41.50
C ALA A 284 2.46 28.21 -42.66
N ILE A 285 2.68 28.81 -43.84
CA ILE A 285 3.22 28.11 -45.01
C ILE A 285 4.64 27.61 -44.74
N SER A 286 5.54 28.44 -44.19
CA SER A 286 6.93 28.05 -43.94
C SER A 286 7.07 26.93 -42.91
N MET A 287 6.11 26.80 -42.00
CA MET A 287 6.07 25.78 -40.95
C MET A 287 5.31 24.49 -41.34
N SER A 288 4.57 24.49 -42.45
CA SER A 288 3.60 23.43 -42.80
C SER A 288 4.19 22.08 -43.26
N ALA A 289 5.46 22.05 -43.68
CA ALA A 289 6.01 20.90 -44.41
C ALA A 289 6.24 19.63 -43.56
N MET A 290 6.21 19.71 -42.22
CA MET A 290 6.25 18.53 -41.34
C MET A 290 5.75 18.89 -39.94
N LEU A 291 4.43 18.92 -39.78
CA LEU A 291 3.75 19.07 -38.49
C LEU A 291 3.55 17.72 -37.81
N LEU A 292 3.72 17.69 -36.49
CA LEU A 292 3.51 16.52 -35.64
C LEU A 292 2.16 16.68 -34.90
N SER A 293 1.07 16.88 -35.64
CA SER A 293 -0.29 17.01 -35.06
C SER A 293 -1.01 15.66 -35.01
N GLU A 294 -2.00 15.52 -34.11
CA GLU A 294 -2.84 14.32 -34.01
C GLU A 294 -3.80 14.17 -35.21
N ASP A 295 -4.31 15.27 -35.76
CA ASP A 295 -5.22 15.27 -36.91
C ASP A 295 -4.46 15.37 -38.24
N GLN A 296 -4.00 14.22 -38.74
CA GLN A 296 -3.39 14.12 -40.09
C GLN A 296 -4.44 13.93 -41.19
N THR A 297 -5.57 14.62 -41.11
CA THR A 297 -6.69 14.44 -42.07
C THR A 297 -6.54 15.30 -43.32
N VAL A 298 -5.63 16.28 -43.34
CA VAL A 298 -5.37 17.10 -44.53
C VAL A 298 -4.11 16.61 -45.24
N PRO A 299 -4.22 16.03 -46.44
CA PRO A 299 -3.07 15.77 -47.27
C PRO A 299 -2.43 17.12 -47.64
N VAL A 300 -1.21 17.36 -47.15
CA VAL A 300 -0.35 18.41 -47.72
C VAL A 300 0.03 17.95 -49.12
N ASP A 301 -0.14 18.83 -50.11
CA ASP A 301 0.20 18.62 -51.53
C ASP A 301 1.49 17.79 -51.71
N ASP A 302 1.54 16.92 -52.74
CA ASP A 302 2.63 15.99 -53.09
C ASP A 302 4.06 16.58 -52.96
N LEU A 303 4.57 16.64 -51.74
CA LEU A 303 5.91 17.12 -51.43
C LEU A 303 6.92 15.99 -51.67
N LYS A 304 7.74 16.17 -52.71
CA LYS A 304 8.79 15.22 -53.05
C LYS A 304 9.80 15.06 -51.90
N PRO A 305 10.32 13.84 -51.63
CA PRO A 305 11.30 13.58 -50.58
C PRO A 305 12.51 14.54 -50.59
N GLU A 306 13.01 14.90 -51.76
CA GLU A 306 14.17 15.79 -51.89
C GLU A 306 13.85 17.22 -51.41
N SER A 307 12.61 17.67 -51.64
CA SER A 307 12.15 19.01 -51.25
C SER A 307 12.00 19.12 -49.74
N LEU A 308 11.50 18.06 -49.11
CA LEU A 308 11.37 17.95 -47.66
C LEU A 308 12.74 17.90 -46.97
N ALA A 309 13.68 17.11 -47.51
CA ALA A 309 15.05 17.03 -47.02
C ALA A 309 15.79 18.38 -47.13
N LEU A 310 15.56 19.12 -48.23
CA LEU A 310 16.10 20.46 -48.41
C LEU A 310 15.44 21.47 -47.45
N TRP A 311 14.11 21.44 -47.32
CA TRP A 311 13.36 22.32 -46.42
C TRP A 311 13.88 22.22 -44.98
N ARG A 312 14.06 21.00 -44.46
CA ARG A 312 14.60 20.78 -43.11
C ARG A 312 15.97 21.44 -42.92
N ARG A 313 16.85 21.33 -43.93
CA ARG A 313 18.19 21.94 -43.91
C ARG A 313 18.14 23.47 -44.00
N MET A 314 17.18 24.03 -44.74
CA MET A 314 16.95 25.48 -44.76
C MET A 314 16.44 25.99 -43.41
N CYS A 315 15.52 25.26 -42.76
CA CYS A 315 15.12 25.57 -41.38
C CYS A 315 16.32 25.53 -40.43
N PHE A 316 17.23 24.56 -40.58
CA PHE A 316 18.44 24.49 -39.75
C PHE A 316 19.37 25.69 -39.96
N ALA A 317 19.56 26.12 -41.21
CA ALA A 317 20.33 27.30 -41.54
C ALA A 317 19.72 28.56 -40.92
N LEU A 318 18.39 28.71 -40.98
CA LEU A 318 17.67 29.83 -40.36
C LEU A 318 17.79 29.82 -38.82
N ALA A 319 17.72 28.65 -38.19
CA ALA A 319 17.87 28.52 -36.73
C ALA A 319 19.26 28.96 -36.23
N ARG A 320 20.33 28.62 -36.97
CA ARG A 320 21.72 28.88 -36.55
C ARG A 320 22.31 30.21 -37.04
N GLN A 321 22.05 30.55 -38.29
CA GLN A 321 22.69 31.67 -38.99
C GLN A 321 21.71 32.80 -39.30
N GLY A 322 20.40 32.52 -39.23
CA GLY A 322 19.33 33.49 -39.46
C GLY A 322 18.65 33.93 -38.17
N GLY A 323 17.40 34.38 -38.33
CA GLY A 323 16.50 34.80 -37.27
C GLY A 323 16.84 36.17 -36.67
N SER A 324 15.80 36.90 -36.32
CA SER A 324 15.83 38.20 -35.66
C SER A 324 15.90 38.09 -34.13
N ASP A 325 15.32 37.02 -33.56
CA ASP A 325 15.23 36.77 -32.12
C ASP A 325 15.36 35.26 -31.79
N ASP A 326 15.55 34.93 -30.51
CA ASP A 326 15.63 33.55 -30.04
C ASP A 326 14.32 32.76 -30.23
N TYR A 327 13.12 33.38 -30.20
CA TYR A 327 11.86 32.68 -30.49
C TYR A 327 11.77 32.23 -31.95
N GLU A 328 12.13 33.09 -32.91
CA GLU A 328 12.17 32.73 -34.34
C GLU A 328 13.15 31.58 -34.59
N ARG A 329 14.35 31.68 -34.00
CA ARG A 329 15.36 30.62 -34.08
C ARG A 329 14.88 29.32 -33.46
N ALA A 330 14.12 29.38 -32.37
CA ALA A 330 13.55 28.20 -31.74
C ALA A 330 12.44 27.56 -32.58
N VAL A 331 11.59 28.34 -33.27
CA VAL A 331 10.60 27.81 -34.22
C VAL A 331 11.28 27.03 -35.33
N TYR A 332 12.26 27.62 -36.01
CA TYR A 332 13.03 26.91 -37.03
C TYR A 332 13.90 25.79 -36.44
N GLY A 333 14.32 25.93 -35.19
CA GLY A 333 14.99 24.90 -34.41
C GLY A 333 14.09 23.67 -34.20
N LEU A 334 12.83 23.86 -33.83
CA LEU A 334 11.84 22.78 -33.73
C LEU A 334 11.64 22.10 -35.08
N LEU A 335 11.46 22.87 -36.16
CA LEU A 335 11.23 22.30 -37.50
C LEU A 335 12.44 21.55 -38.07
N SER A 336 13.65 22.00 -37.75
CA SER A 336 14.89 21.33 -38.17
C SER A 336 15.34 20.20 -37.22
N GLY A 337 14.89 20.25 -35.97
CA GLY A 337 15.38 19.39 -34.89
C GLY A 337 16.67 19.89 -34.21
N ASP A 338 17.00 21.19 -34.28
CA ASP A 338 18.15 21.75 -33.58
C ASP A 338 17.87 22.01 -32.09
N ILE A 339 18.47 21.19 -31.22
CA ILE A 339 18.27 21.26 -29.77
C ILE A 339 18.72 22.61 -29.20
N THR A 340 19.90 23.10 -29.60
CA THR A 340 20.51 24.28 -28.95
C THR A 340 19.73 25.57 -29.18
N SER A 341 19.05 25.71 -30.31
CA SER A 341 18.22 26.90 -30.59
C SER A 341 16.96 26.91 -29.73
N VAL A 342 16.39 25.73 -29.47
CA VAL A 342 15.17 25.57 -28.67
C VAL A 342 15.46 25.69 -27.16
N GLU A 343 16.57 25.14 -26.67
CA GLU A 343 16.96 25.17 -25.26
C GLU A 343 17.16 26.59 -24.69
N LYS A 344 17.43 27.57 -25.55
CA LYS A 344 17.54 28.99 -25.15
C LYS A 344 16.24 29.54 -24.57
N ILE A 345 15.10 29.12 -25.12
CA ILE A 345 13.78 29.59 -24.69
C ILE A 345 13.02 28.57 -23.84
N ALA A 346 13.46 27.31 -23.82
CA ALA A 346 12.93 26.25 -22.96
C ALA A 346 12.98 26.68 -21.49
N ARG A 347 11.92 26.43 -20.73
CA ARG A 347 11.78 26.83 -19.32
C ARG A 347 11.61 25.63 -18.39
N ARG A 348 10.74 24.69 -18.77
CA ARG A 348 10.36 23.53 -17.94
C ARG A 348 11.02 22.25 -18.41
N TRP A 349 11.06 21.23 -17.56
CA TRP A 349 11.59 19.91 -17.90
C TRP A 349 10.92 19.31 -19.14
N ASP A 350 9.60 19.50 -19.29
CA ASP A 350 8.83 19.08 -20.47
C ASP A 350 9.36 19.71 -21.77
N ASP A 351 9.83 20.97 -21.73
CA ASP A 351 10.32 21.72 -22.90
C ASP A 351 11.64 21.15 -23.40
N PHE A 352 12.56 20.88 -22.45
CA PHE A 352 13.84 20.26 -22.76
C PHE A 352 13.64 18.85 -23.29
N LEU A 353 12.72 18.08 -22.69
CA LEU A 353 12.41 16.74 -23.15
C LEU A 353 11.81 16.76 -24.56
N PHE A 354 10.86 17.67 -24.82
CA PHE A 354 10.25 17.88 -26.14
C PHE A 354 11.29 18.21 -27.20
N ALA A 355 12.18 19.17 -26.93
CA ALA A 355 13.24 19.56 -27.85
C ALA A 355 14.12 18.37 -28.25
N ASN A 356 14.54 17.56 -27.27
CA ASN A 356 15.40 16.41 -27.48
C ASN A 356 14.69 15.26 -28.24
N TYR A 357 13.46 14.92 -27.87
CA TYR A 357 12.68 13.88 -28.57
C TYR A 357 12.29 14.29 -29.98
N ASN A 358 11.93 15.56 -30.19
CA ASN A 358 11.61 16.11 -31.51
C ASN A 358 12.85 16.07 -32.41
N ALA A 359 14.02 16.43 -31.88
CA ALA A 359 15.28 16.34 -32.60
C ALA A 359 15.61 14.89 -33.00
N LEU A 360 15.46 13.93 -32.09
CA LEU A 360 15.69 12.50 -32.36
C LEU A 360 14.74 11.98 -33.46
N LEU A 361 13.45 12.26 -33.36
CA LEU A 361 12.47 11.82 -34.35
C LEU A 361 12.75 12.44 -35.72
N ARG A 362 13.07 13.74 -35.77
CA ARG A 362 13.40 14.44 -37.02
C ARG A 362 14.69 13.95 -37.66
N THR A 363 15.71 13.58 -36.88
CA THR A 363 16.94 12.96 -37.42
C THR A 363 16.65 11.58 -38.02
N GLN A 364 15.81 10.76 -37.37
CA GLN A 364 15.39 9.47 -37.92
C GLN A 364 14.57 9.62 -39.20
N PHE A 365 13.62 10.56 -39.20
CA PHE A 365 12.80 10.83 -40.36
C PHE A 365 13.61 11.40 -41.54
N ASP A 366 14.57 12.31 -41.30
CA ASP A 366 15.46 12.80 -42.35
C ASP A 366 16.27 11.66 -42.98
N SER A 367 16.75 10.72 -42.16
CA SER A 367 17.47 9.53 -42.65
C SER A 367 16.58 8.65 -43.52
N TYR A 368 15.32 8.47 -43.12
CA TYR A 368 14.31 7.72 -43.88
C TYR A 368 14.01 8.39 -45.23
N VAL A 369 13.80 9.70 -45.24
CA VAL A 369 13.51 10.51 -46.42
C VAL A 369 14.69 10.51 -47.40
N LEU A 370 15.92 10.69 -46.91
CA LEU A 370 17.13 10.62 -47.74
C LEU A 370 17.33 9.23 -48.36
N GLY A 371 16.89 8.17 -47.69
CA GLY A 371 16.90 6.80 -48.23
C GLY A 371 15.91 6.59 -49.40
N ARG A 372 14.90 7.45 -49.52
CA ARG A 372 13.93 7.48 -50.64
C ARG A 372 14.36 8.40 -51.78
N CYS A 373 15.38 9.23 -51.57
CA CYS A 373 15.91 10.14 -52.59
C CYS A 373 16.94 9.43 -53.51
N PRO A 374 17.09 9.85 -54.77
CA PRO A 374 18.17 9.35 -55.63
C PRO A 374 19.55 9.64 -55.03
N PRO A 375 20.54 8.72 -55.15
CA PRO A 375 21.83 8.84 -54.46
C PRO A 375 22.63 10.08 -54.85
N ASN A 376 22.50 10.55 -56.10
CA ASN A 376 23.13 11.78 -56.59
C ASN A 376 22.56 13.03 -55.90
N VAL A 377 21.26 13.03 -55.59
CA VAL A 377 20.61 14.14 -54.90
C VAL A 377 20.99 14.11 -53.42
N THR A 378 20.98 12.93 -52.80
CA THR A 378 21.40 12.75 -51.40
C THR A 378 22.84 13.21 -51.17
N SER A 379 23.78 12.88 -52.06
CA SER A 379 25.17 13.34 -51.94
C SER A 379 25.29 14.86 -52.09
N THR A 380 24.55 15.45 -53.04
CA THR A 380 24.51 16.90 -53.26
C THR A 380 23.94 17.64 -52.05
N LEU A 381 22.82 17.15 -51.49
CA LEU A 381 22.17 17.74 -50.32
C LEU A 381 23.04 17.66 -49.08
N THR A 382 23.65 16.51 -48.81
CA THR A 382 24.49 16.32 -47.61
C THR A 382 25.82 17.08 -47.67
N GLN A 383 26.38 17.30 -48.87
CA GLN A 383 27.61 18.09 -49.05
C GLN A 383 27.37 19.60 -48.95
N ASN A 384 26.30 20.10 -49.58
CA ASN A 384 26.07 21.54 -49.70
C ASN A 384 25.31 22.13 -48.51
N PHE A 385 24.49 21.33 -47.84
CA PHE A 385 23.55 21.82 -46.83
C PHE A 385 23.62 20.96 -45.56
N PRO A 386 24.21 21.49 -44.46
CA PRO A 386 24.31 20.75 -43.21
C PRO A 386 22.93 20.56 -42.57
N SER A 387 22.79 19.49 -41.79
CA SER A 387 21.63 19.21 -40.94
C SER A 387 22.07 18.84 -39.54
N PHE A 388 21.24 19.13 -38.54
CA PHE A 388 21.49 18.68 -37.18
C PHE A 388 21.29 17.16 -37.04
N ASP A 389 22.25 16.49 -36.42
CA ASP A 389 22.19 15.08 -36.04
C ASP A 389 22.06 14.96 -34.52
N ALA A 390 20.83 14.70 -34.07
CA ALA A 390 20.51 14.57 -32.66
C ALA A 390 21.10 13.30 -32.04
N VAL A 391 21.27 12.24 -32.83
CA VAL A 391 21.87 10.99 -32.35
C VAL A 391 23.33 11.25 -32.06
N GLN A 392 24.08 11.82 -33.00
CA GLN A 392 25.48 12.18 -32.78
C GLN A 392 25.65 13.13 -31.58
N PHE A 393 24.78 14.13 -31.45
CA PHE A 393 24.80 15.10 -30.36
C PHE A 393 24.59 14.46 -28.97
N LEU A 394 23.65 13.52 -28.86
CA LEU A 394 23.31 12.82 -27.60
C LEU A 394 24.12 11.52 -27.36
N GLY A 395 25.04 11.21 -28.28
CA GLY A 395 25.96 10.06 -28.21
C GLY A 395 25.43 8.77 -28.86
N LYS A 396 25.75 7.60 -28.30
CA LYS A 396 25.41 6.32 -28.96
C LYS A 396 23.89 6.08 -29.01
N PRO A 397 23.30 5.54 -30.11
CA PRO A 397 21.85 5.30 -30.22
C PRO A 397 21.24 4.45 -29.10
N GLN A 398 22.02 3.53 -28.52
CA GLN A 398 21.55 2.68 -27.42
C GLN A 398 21.56 3.44 -26.09
N GLY A 399 20.43 3.42 -25.39
CA GLY A 399 20.27 4.03 -24.06
C GLY A 399 20.32 5.56 -24.07
N VAL A 400 20.00 6.19 -25.21
CA VAL A 400 19.88 7.66 -25.33
C VAL A 400 18.86 8.17 -24.31
N GLU A 401 17.74 7.47 -24.16
CA GLU A 401 16.64 7.84 -23.29
C GLU A 401 17.09 7.91 -21.82
N LYS A 402 17.84 6.90 -21.35
CA LYS A 402 18.42 6.86 -20.00
C LYS A 402 19.44 7.98 -19.77
N ARG A 403 20.30 8.27 -20.76
CA ARG A 403 21.29 9.35 -20.63
C ARG A 403 20.65 10.72 -20.64
N LEU A 404 19.66 10.92 -21.51
CA LEU A 404 18.90 12.16 -21.59
C LEU A 404 18.22 12.47 -20.26
N VAL A 405 17.48 11.51 -19.69
CA VAL A 405 16.84 11.68 -18.38
C VAL A 405 17.86 12.04 -17.30
N ARG A 406 19.00 11.32 -17.22
CA ARG A 406 20.07 11.65 -16.27
C ARG A 406 20.70 13.03 -16.49
N SER A 407 20.83 13.45 -17.75
CA SER A 407 21.33 14.78 -18.09
C SER A 407 20.38 15.87 -17.58
N LEU A 408 19.08 15.71 -17.81
CA LEU A 408 18.05 16.62 -17.31
C LEU A 408 17.95 16.62 -15.78
N GLU A 409 18.18 15.48 -15.13
CA GLU A 409 18.28 15.41 -13.67
C GLU A 409 19.51 16.17 -13.12
N SER A 410 20.62 16.20 -13.86
CA SER A 410 21.85 16.89 -13.44
C SER A 410 21.86 18.40 -13.74
N GLN A 411 20.96 18.86 -14.61
CA GLN A 411 20.94 20.25 -15.07
C GLN A 411 20.23 21.15 -14.05
N PRO A 412 20.84 22.28 -13.60
CA PRO A 412 20.25 23.13 -12.55
C PRO A 412 18.87 23.69 -12.87
N ARG A 413 18.56 23.94 -14.16
CA ARG A 413 17.28 24.51 -14.60
C ARG A 413 16.11 23.54 -14.47
N THR A 414 16.38 22.24 -14.50
CA THR A 414 15.36 21.17 -14.53
C THR A 414 15.45 20.24 -13.33
N HIS A 415 16.48 20.36 -12.50
CA HIS A 415 16.73 19.48 -11.36
C HIS A 415 15.54 19.37 -10.41
N ASP A 416 14.91 20.49 -10.06
CA ASP A 416 13.79 20.49 -9.11
C ASP A 416 12.55 19.78 -9.65
N GLU A 417 12.18 20.03 -10.91
CA GLU A 417 11.08 19.33 -11.57
C GLU A 417 11.42 17.85 -11.82
N ALA A 418 12.65 17.54 -12.25
CA ALA A 418 13.09 16.18 -12.55
C ALA A 418 13.20 15.30 -11.29
N THR A 419 13.38 15.90 -10.12
CA THR A 419 13.44 15.20 -8.83
C THR A 419 12.08 15.05 -8.15
N GLU A 420 11.01 15.60 -8.73
CA GLU A 420 9.65 15.41 -8.22
C GLU A 420 9.16 13.97 -8.44
N PRO A 421 8.45 13.32 -7.50
CA PRO A 421 8.05 11.91 -7.64
C PRO A 421 7.28 11.56 -8.91
N SER A 422 6.27 12.35 -9.28
CA SER A 422 5.48 12.10 -10.50
C SER A 422 6.33 12.21 -11.77
N LYS A 423 7.19 13.23 -11.85
CA LYS A 423 8.11 13.44 -12.99
C LYS A 423 9.20 12.37 -13.03
N ALA A 424 9.74 11.95 -11.88
CA ALA A 424 10.72 10.88 -11.79
C ALA A 424 10.13 9.53 -12.25
N LEU A 425 8.88 9.24 -11.91
CA LEU A 425 8.16 8.07 -12.39
C LEU A 425 7.91 8.12 -13.91
N GLN A 426 7.44 9.26 -14.43
CA GLN A 426 7.29 9.50 -15.87
C GLN A 426 8.63 9.33 -16.61
N ALA A 427 9.70 9.91 -16.09
CA ALA A 427 11.05 9.80 -16.63
C ALA A 427 11.56 8.35 -16.61
N ALA A 428 11.27 7.57 -15.55
CA ALA A 428 11.61 6.16 -15.48
C ALA A 428 10.85 5.33 -16.53
N PHE A 429 9.58 5.66 -16.80
CA PHE A 429 8.84 5.08 -17.92
C PHE A 429 9.51 5.39 -19.24
N ILE A 430 9.78 6.66 -19.54
CA ILE A 430 10.40 7.11 -20.79
C ILE A 430 11.77 6.44 -20.99
N ALA A 431 12.59 6.38 -19.92
CA ALA A 431 13.92 5.79 -19.93
C ALA A 431 13.95 4.24 -19.98
N ARG A 432 12.80 3.56 -19.94
CA ARG A 432 12.70 2.09 -19.80
C ARG A 432 13.47 1.58 -18.57
N ASP A 433 13.32 2.28 -17.44
CA ASP A 433 13.97 1.98 -16.17
C ASP A 433 12.97 1.82 -15.00
N VAL A 434 11.69 1.56 -15.33
CA VAL A 434 10.59 1.44 -14.36
C VAL A 434 10.88 0.39 -13.28
N GLU A 435 11.47 -0.75 -13.63
CA GLU A 435 11.79 -1.79 -12.64
C GLU A 435 12.75 -1.31 -11.56
N ARG A 436 13.77 -0.54 -11.98
CA ARG A 436 14.73 0.06 -11.06
C ARG A 436 14.07 1.14 -10.20
N HIS A 437 13.22 1.96 -10.80
CA HIS A 437 12.47 2.98 -10.07
C HIS A 437 11.55 2.36 -9.02
N LEU A 438 10.80 1.29 -9.35
CA LEU A 438 9.95 0.57 -8.40
C LEU A 438 10.77 -0.12 -7.29
N TYR A 439 11.96 -0.61 -7.61
CA TYR A 439 12.87 -1.15 -6.60
C TYR A 439 13.31 -0.05 -5.60
N GLU A 440 13.78 1.09 -6.09
CA GLU A 440 14.22 2.20 -5.26
C GLU A 440 13.05 2.86 -4.48
N GLN A 441 11.85 2.94 -5.08
CA GLN A 441 10.60 3.34 -4.42
C GLN A 441 10.30 2.44 -3.22
N GLY A 442 10.38 1.12 -3.41
CA GLY A 442 10.19 0.15 -2.33
C GLY A 442 11.17 0.33 -1.18
N LEU A 443 12.44 0.61 -1.47
CA LEU A 443 13.44 0.90 -0.45
C LEU A 443 13.14 2.16 0.35
N VAL A 444 12.67 3.23 -0.31
CA VAL A 444 12.26 4.47 0.37
C VAL A 444 11.06 4.21 1.28
N MET A 445 10.05 3.48 0.80
CA MET A 445 8.89 3.12 1.63
C MET A 445 9.26 2.25 2.84
N ILE A 446 10.15 1.27 2.66
CA ILE A 446 10.66 0.46 3.78
C ILE A 446 11.38 1.38 4.78
N ALA A 447 12.21 2.30 4.32
CA ALA A 447 12.92 3.21 5.19
C ALA A 447 11.99 4.14 5.97
N ASP A 448 10.99 4.70 5.30
CA ASP A 448 10.04 5.62 5.91
C ASP A 448 9.17 4.88 6.94
N ALA A 449 8.75 3.65 6.64
CA ALA A 449 8.04 2.79 7.61
C ALA A 449 8.85 2.44 8.85
N ASN A 450 10.19 2.38 8.74
CA ASN A 450 11.09 2.05 9.83
C ASN A 450 11.66 3.28 10.57
N SER A 451 11.26 4.50 10.18
CA SER A 451 11.77 5.75 10.77
C SER A 451 11.40 5.91 12.25
N ASN A 452 10.17 5.52 12.62
CA ASN A 452 9.60 5.65 13.96
C ASN A 452 9.58 4.32 14.74
N GLY A 453 10.38 3.33 14.31
CA GLY A 453 10.45 2.00 14.92
C GLY A 453 10.37 0.88 13.88
N LYS A 454 10.74 -0.35 14.26
CA LYS A 454 10.77 -1.48 13.32
C LYS A 454 9.36 -1.79 12.80
N SER A 455 9.17 -1.69 11.49
CA SER A 455 7.93 -2.09 10.83
C SER A 455 7.90 -3.60 10.64
N ILE A 456 6.79 -4.22 11.04
CA ILE A 456 6.58 -5.67 10.90
C ILE A 456 6.15 -6.01 9.47
N LEU A 457 5.28 -5.18 8.89
CA LEU A 457 4.80 -5.37 7.52
C LEU A 457 5.90 -5.07 6.49
N LEU A 458 6.71 -4.05 6.74
CA LEU A 458 7.81 -3.61 5.88
C LEU A 458 9.15 -3.75 6.62
N PRO A 459 9.64 -4.97 6.87
CA PRO A 459 10.87 -5.17 7.62
C PRO A 459 12.07 -4.67 6.83
N SER A 460 12.96 -3.93 7.49
CA SER A 460 14.25 -3.55 6.92
C SER A 460 15.29 -4.65 7.15
N THR A 461 15.85 -5.20 6.07
CA THR A 461 16.91 -6.22 6.13
C THR A 461 18.31 -5.62 6.00
N GLU A 462 18.45 -4.43 5.41
CA GLU A 462 19.73 -3.74 5.19
C GLU A 462 19.56 -2.21 5.29
N PRO A 463 20.57 -1.46 5.76
CA PRO A 463 20.55 -0.01 5.68
C PRO A 463 20.52 0.43 4.21
N ILE A 464 19.66 1.41 3.90
CA ILE A 464 19.49 1.96 2.54
C ILE A 464 20.86 2.31 1.95
N ASN A 465 21.10 1.94 0.69
CA ASN A 465 22.22 2.48 -0.08
C ASN A 465 22.19 4.02 -0.02
N SER A 466 23.27 4.63 0.50
CA SER A 466 23.40 6.08 0.69
C SER A 466 23.28 6.93 -0.59
N GLY A 467 23.15 6.29 -1.76
CA GLY A 467 22.98 6.94 -3.06
C GLY A 467 21.52 7.15 -3.53
N VAL A 468 20.51 6.69 -2.80
CA VAL A 468 19.10 6.88 -3.21
C VAL A 468 18.60 8.29 -2.84
N VAL A 469 18.17 9.06 -3.84
CA VAL A 469 17.64 10.41 -3.64
C VAL A 469 16.16 10.33 -3.27
N LYS A 470 15.84 10.41 -1.98
CA LYS A 470 14.47 10.23 -1.45
C LYS A 470 13.40 11.12 -2.11
N LYS A 471 13.74 12.36 -2.48
CA LYS A 471 12.82 13.33 -3.10
C LYS A 471 12.14 12.80 -4.38
N LYS A 472 12.76 11.84 -5.07
CA LYS A 472 12.27 11.23 -6.33
C LYS A 472 11.14 10.23 -6.14
N TYR A 473 10.77 9.91 -4.91
CA TYR A 473 9.89 8.79 -4.58
C TYR A 473 8.74 9.27 -3.71
N PHE A 474 7.59 8.61 -3.85
CA PHE A 474 6.43 8.92 -3.02
C PHE A 474 6.66 8.43 -1.59
N SER A 475 6.35 9.26 -0.58
CA SER A 475 6.37 8.82 0.81
C SER A 475 5.10 8.06 1.17
N LEU A 476 5.07 7.41 2.33
CA LEU A 476 3.89 6.72 2.83
C LEU A 476 2.73 7.66 3.21
N ASP A 477 3.03 8.95 3.40
CA ASP A 477 2.03 9.98 3.73
C ASP A 477 1.35 10.57 2.48
N GLN A 478 1.78 10.17 1.28
CA GLN A 478 1.25 10.67 0.01
C GLN A 478 0.29 9.65 -0.61
N ASP A 479 -0.95 9.62 -0.13
CA ASP A 479 -1.97 8.63 -0.49
C ASP A 479 -2.21 8.49 -2.00
N ASP A 480 -2.40 9.62 -2.71
CA ASP A 480 -2.57 9.64 -4.17
C ASP A 480 -1.34 9.07 -4.90
N GLY A 481 -0.15 9.45 -4.43
CA GLY A 481 1.12 8.97 -4.98
C GLY A 481 1.29 7.47 -4.79
N LEU A 482 0.93 6.98 -3.60
CA LEU A 482 0.93 5.57 -3.25
C LEU A 482 -0.06 4.77 -4.12
N ARG A 483 -1.26 5.31 -4.39
CA ARG A 483 -2.22 4.72 -5.34
C ARG A 483 -1.59 4.59 -6.73
N ILE A 484 -1.04 5.68 -7.27
CA ILE A 484 -0.47 5.70 -8.63
C ILE A 484 0.67 4.69 -8.76
N VAL A 485 1.65 4.72 -7.85
CA VAL A 485 2.83 3.85 -7.94
C VAL A 485 2.50 2.38 -7.70
N SER A 486 1.51 2.11 -6.85
CA SER A 486 0.99 0.75 -6.64
C SER A 486 0.32 0.20 -7.89
N HIS A 487 -0.55 0.98 -8.54
CA HIS A 487 -1.19 0.54 -9.78
C HIS A 487 -0.20 0.43 -10.95
N VAL A 488 0.84 1.26 -10.99
CA VAL A 488 1.96 1.07 -11.91
C VAL A 488 2.66 -0.26 -11.65
N TYR A 489 2.98 -0.58 -10.39
CA TYR A 489 3.56 -1.87 -10.04
C TYR A 489 2.64 -3.02 -10.46
N VAL A 490 1.34 -2.95 -10.15
CA VAL A 490 0.32 -3.93 -10.58
C VAL A 490 0.38 -4.16 -12.09
N LEU A 491 0.35 -3.10 -12.89
CA LEU A 491 0.43 -3.19 -14.35
C LEU A 491 1.71 -3.91 -14.78
N THR A 492 2.87 -3.53 -14.23
CA THR A 492 4.14 -4.18 -14.59
C THR A 492 4.21 -5.64 -14.16
N ALA A 493 3.71 -5.99 -12.97
CA ALA A 493 3.70 -7.35 -12.44
C ALA A 493 2.75 -8.25 -13.25
N LEU A 494 1.54 -7.79 -13.53
CA LEU A 494 0.57 -8.54 -14.33
C LEU A 494 1.00 -8.70 -15.78
N MET A 495 1.61 -7.67 -16.39
CA MET A 495 2.16 -7.78 -17.75
C MET A 495 3.34 -8.75 -17.83
N LYS A 496 4.12 -8.94 -16.75
CA LYS A 496 5.12 -10.01 -16.67
C LYS A 496 4.45 -11.38 -16.50
N LYS A 497 3.46 -11.49 -15.63
CA LYS A 497 2.72 -12.74 -15.33
C LYS A 497 1.99 -13.30 -16.54
N PHE A 498 1.30 -12.45 -17.31
CA PHE A 498 0.56 -12.82 -18.53
C PHE A 498 1.38 -12.61 -19.81
N GLY A 499 2.62 -12.14 -19.70
CA GLY A 499 3.52 -11.79 -20.81
C GLY A 499 4.15 -12.98 -21.54
N GLY A 500 3.58 -14.18 -21.43
CA GLY A 500 4.14 -15.42 -21.95
C GLY A 500 4.73 -15.28 -23.36
N ALA A 501 6.00 -15.67 -23.51
CA ALA A 501 6.74 -15.94 -24.75
C ALA A 501 7.58 -14.83 -25.44
N GLN A 502 7.67 -13.58 -24.96
CA GLN A 502 8.68 -12.65 -25.50
C GLN A 502 9.93 -12.60 -24.59
N LYS A 503 10.91 -13.45 -24.96
CA LYS A 503 12.25 -13.67 -24.37
C LYS A 503 12.33 -14.62 -23.16
N LYS A 504 12.28 -15.92 -23.45
CA LYS A 504 13.17 -16.93 -22.83
C LYS A 504 14.66 -16.63 -23.14
N VAL A 505 15.12 -15.39 -22.99
CA VAL A 505 16.53 -14.99 -23.16
C VAL A 505 17.14 -14.52 -21.83
N SER A 506 16.42 -14.68 -20.73
CA SER A 506 16.99 -14.51 -19.40
C SER A 506 16.32 -15.50 -18.45
N ASN A 507 16.93 -16.67 -18.24
CA ASN A 507 16.69 -17.53 -17.07
C ASN A 507 17.25 -16.85 -15.79
N PHE A 508 17.12 -15.53 -15.68
CA PHE A 508 17.56 -14.76 -14.54
C PHE A 508 16.30 -14.43 -13.75
N SER A 509 15.98 -15.26 -12.76
CA SER A 509 15.06 -14.83 -11.72
C SER A 509 15.66 -13.55 -11.11
N PRO A 510 14.89 -12.46 -10.98
CA PRO A 510 15.38 -11.26 -10.32
C PRO A 510 15.88 -11.64 -8.92
N PRO A 511 16.92 -10.95 -8.39
CA PRO A 511 17.36 -11.17 -7.02
C PRO A 511 16.17 -11.08 -6.06
N PRO A 512 16.07 -11.97 -5.06
CA PRO A 512 14.91 -11.99 -4.14
C PRO A 512 14.70 -10.66 -3.43
N GLN A 513 15.78 -9.91 -3.16
CA GLN A 513 15.72 -8.56 -2.60
C GLN A 513 15.01 -7.55 -3.51
N LEU A 514 15.16 -7.71 -4.84
CA LEU A 514 14.53 -6.82 -5.81
C LEU A 514 13.01 -7.04 -5.85
N THR A 515 12.59 -8.31 -5.90
CA THR A 515 11.16 -8.67 -5.81
C THR A 515 10.57 -8.20 -4.48
N PHE A 516 11.23 -8.49 -3.36
CA PHE A 516 10.76 -8.10 -2.03
C PHE A 516 10.55 -6.59 -1.88
N SER A 517 11.50 -5.79 -2.39
CA SER A 517 11.39 -4.33 -2.33
C SER A 517 10.23 -3.82 -3.21
N GLN A 518 10.04 -4.38 -4.40
CA GLN A 518 8.91 -3.98 -5.25
C GLN A 518 7.56 -4.42 -4.66
N GLU A 519 7.46 -5.64 -4.12
CA GLU A 519 6.26 -6.14 -3.42
C GLU A 519 5.92 -5.31 -2.18
N SER A 520 6.91 -4.66 -1.58
CA SER A 520 6.71 -3.75 -0.45
C SER A 520 5.88 -2.51 -0.82
N ILE A 521 5.81 -2.15 -2.11
CA ILE A 521 4.90 -1.11 -2.58
C ILE A 521 3.44 -1.53 -2.32
N LEU A 522 3.06 -2.73 -2.77
CA LEU A 522 1.71 -3.25 -2.52
C LEU A 522 1.45 -3.53 -1.06
N ALA A 523 2.45 -4.02 -0.31
CA ALA A 523 2.29 -4.20 1.13
C ALA A 523 1.97 -2.87 1.83
N GLY A 524 2.67 -1.78 1.49
CA GLY A 524 2.33 -0.45 1.99
C GLY A 524 0.94 0.02 1.58
N TYR A 525 0.54 -0.21 0.33
CA TYR A 525 -0.80 0.14 -0.14
C TYR A 525 -1.92 -0.66 0.53
N THR A 526 -1.70 -1.94 0.86
CA THR A 526 -2.69 -2.72 1.63
C THR A 526 -2.87 -2.20 3.05
N ASP A 527 -1.82 -1.65 3.69
CA ASP A 527 -1.95 -0.98 4.99
C ASP A 527 -2.72 0.33 4.87
N TYR A 528 -2.51 1.08 3.78
CA TYR A 528 -3.34 2.24 3.45
C TYR A 528 -4.82 1.84 3.28
N LEU A 529 -5.14 0.81 2.49
CA LEU A 529 -6.52 0.32 2.31
C LEU A 529 -7.18 -0.09 3.62
N ARG A 530 -6.43 -0.72 4.52
CA ARG A 530 -6.91 -1.09 5.85
C ARG A 530 -7.25 0.14 6.69
N ARG A 531 -6.36 1.15 6.72
CA ARG A 531 -6.58 2.40 7.46
C ARG A 531 -7.69 3.26 6.86
N ALA A 532 -7.89 3.15 5.55
CA ALA A 532 -8.98 3.76 4.79
C ALA A 532 -10.35 3.11 5.03
N GLY A 533 -10.43 2.01 5.81
CA GLY A 533 -11.69 1.31 6.03
C GLY A 533 -12.18 0.49 4.83
N LEU A 534 -11.28 0.11 3.91
CA LEU A 534 -11.58 -0.68 2.71
C LEU A 534 -10.92 -2.08 2.75
N PRO A 535 -11.10 -2.90 3.80
CA PRO A 535 -10.44 -4.19 3.92
C PRO A 535 -10.90 -5.20 2.86
N GLU A 536 -12.08 -5.02 2.27
CA GLU A 536 -12.63 -5.87 1.20
C GLU A 536 -11.76 -5.89 -0.07
N LEU A 537 -10.98 -4.83 -0.31
CA LEU A 537 -10.11 -4.72 -1.48
C LEU A 537 -8.75 -5.41 -1.27
N ILE A 538 -8.36 -5.70 -0.03
CA ILE A 538 -7.03 -6.23 0.31
C ILE A 538 -6.74 -7.58 -0.38
N PRO A 539 -7.66 -8.57 -0.39
CA PRO A 539 -7.41 -9.84 -1.08
C PRO A 539 -7.11 -9.69 -2.57
N LEU A 540 -7.73 -8.72 -3.24
CA LEU A 540 -7.50 -8.46 -4.67
C LEU A 540 -6.04 -8.06 -4.92
N TYR A 541 -5.50 -7.11 -4.16
CA TYR A 541 -4.11 -6.67 -4.33
C TYR A 541 -3.09 -7.73 -3.87
N CYS A 542 -3.40 -8.47 -2.79
CA CYS A 542 -2.58 -9.60 -2.35
C CYS A 542 -2.50 -10.72 -3.40
N SER A 543 -3.49 -10.87 -4.30
CA SER A 543 -3.46 -11.89 -5.38
C SER A 543 -2.31 -11.70 -6.39
N ILE A 544 -1.71 -10.52 -6.41
CA ILE A 544 -0.63 -10.12 -7.32
C ILE A 544 0.74 -10.49 -6.77
N LEU A 545 0.87 -10.54 -5.43
CA LEU A 545 2.10 -10.90 -4.72
C LEU A 545 2.46 -12.39 -4.89
N GLU A 546 3.75 -12.72 -4.81
CA GLU A 546 4.22 -14.10 -4.83
C GLU A 546 4.20 -14.73 -3.43
N ALA A 547 3.97 -16.05 -3.36
CA ALA A 547 4.08 -16.79 -2.10
C ALA A 547 5.56 -16.92 -1.68
N PRO A 548 5.92 -16.77 -0.39
CA PRO A 548 5.04 -16.72 0.80
C PRO A 548 4.54 -15.31 1.19
N ARG A 549 5.09 -14.25 0.59
CA ARG A 549 4.82 -12.85 0.97
C ARG A 549 3.34 -12.48 0.89
N GLN A 550 2.64 -13.01 -0.12
CA GLN A 550 1.19 -12.91 -0.26
C GLN A 550 0.43 -13.21 1.05
N TYR A 551 0.76 -14.33 1.70
CA TYR A 551 0.07 -14.77 2.92
C TYR A 551 0.48 -13.92 4.13
N ASP A 552 1.73 -13.50 4.20
CA ASP A 552 2.24 -12.65 5.29
C ASP A 552 1.54 -11.29 5.28
N VAL A 553 1.48 -10.63 4.12
CA VAL A 553 0.83 -9.32 3.96
C VAL A 553 -0.67 -9.42 4.23
N LEU A 554 -1.33 -10.47 3.73
CA LEU A 554 -2.75 -10.72 4.00
C LEU A 554 -3.01 -10.93 5.50
N SER A 555 -2.15 -11.69 6.17
CA SER A 555 -2.26 -12.00 7.60
C SER A 555 -2.18 -10.77 8.49
N TRP A 556 -1.18 -9.92 8.26
CA TRP A 556 -0.97 -8.70 9.06
C TRP A 556 -2.10 -7.68 8.88
N ASN A 557 -2.69 -7.58 7.69
CA ASN A 557 -3.75 -6.61 7.46
C ASN A 557 -5.11 -7.07 8.01
N LEU A 558 -5.44 -8.36 7.91
CA LEU A 558 -6.78 -8.88 8.26
C LEU A 558 -6.92 -9.31 9.73
N ILE A 559 -5.83 -9.44 10.50
CA ILE A 559 -5.92 -9.94 11.89
C ILE A 559 -6.69 -9.01 12.84
N HIS A 560 -6.82 -7.74 12.46
CA HIS A 560 -7.53 -6.73 13.22
C HIS A 560 -9.06 -6.89 13.18
N GLU A 561 -9.59 -7.65 12.22
CA GLU A 561 -11.03 -7.88 12.09
C GLU A 561 -11.57 -8.66 13.30
N GLU A 562 -12.46 -8.04 14.07
CA GLU A 562 -13.07 -8.64 15.26
C GLU A 562 -14.39 -9.35 14.97
N ASP A 563 -15.14 -8.88 13.96
CA ASP A 563 -16.46 -9.41 13.63
C ASP A 563 -16.38 -10.73 12.85
N PRO A 564 -16.98 -11.85 13.35
CA PRO A 564 -17.00 -13.12 12.65
C PRO A 564 -17.69 -13.07 11.27
N GLU A 565 -18.70 -12.22 11.07
CA GLU A 565 -19.36 -12.10 9.76
C GLU A 565 -18.42 -11.48 8.72
N GLN A 566 -17.68 -10.44 9.11
CA GLN A 566 -16.66 -9.82 8.26
C GLN A 566 -15.52 -10.77 7.94
N ARG A 567 -15.05 -11.58 8.90
CA ARG A 567 -14.04 -12.62 8.63
C ARG A 567 -14.53 -13.62 7.58
N LEU A 568 -15.79 -14.04 7.66
CA LEU A 568 -16.37 -14.95 6.69
C LEU A 568 -16.47 -14.30 5.29
N LEU A 569 -16.81 -13.01 5.23
CA LEU A 569 -16.78 -12.24 3.98
C LEU A 569 -15.35 -12.20 3.41
N GLN A 570 -14.35 -11.91 4.23
CA GLN A 570 -12.94 -11.88 3.82
C GLN A 570 -12.47 -13.24 3.29
N LEU A 571 -12.82 -14.35 3.96
CA LEU A 571 -12.50 -15.70 3.47
C LEU A 571 -13.12 -15.97 2.08
N LYS A 572 -14.34 -15.49 1.83
CA LYS A 572 -14.97 -15.58 0.49
C LYS A 572 -14.22 -14.72 -0.54
N LEU A 573 -13.77 -13.52 -0.18
CA LEU A 573 -13.01 -12.63 -1.06
C LEU A 573 -11.61 -13.18 -1.38
N ILE A 574 -10.92 -13.76 -0.40
CA ILE A 574 -9.63 -14.47 -0.57
C ILE A 574 -9.79 -15.61 -1.59
N LYS A 575 -10.85 -16.41 -1.44
CA LYS A 575 -11.16 -17.48 -2.39
C LYS A 575 -11.50 -16.95 -3.78
N LYS A 576 -12.28 -15.86 -3.88
CA LYS A 576 -12.62 -15.19 -5.15
C LYS A 576 -11.37 -14.66 -5.87
N ALA A 577 -10.42 -14.11 -5.11
CA ALA A 577 -9.14 -13.61 -5.62
C ALA A 577 -8.18 -14.72 -6.09
N GLY A 578 -8.54 -16.00 -5.89
CA GLY A 578 -7.73 -17.15 -6.29
C GLY A 578 -6.59 -17.49 -5.32
N ILE A 579 -6.67 -16.99 -4.08
CA ILE A 579 -5.72 -17.30 -3.01
C ILE A 579 -6.20 -18.56 -2.27
N ASP A 580 -5.26 -19.43 -1.93
CA ASP A 580 -5.54 -20.66 -1.19
C ASP A 580 -5.86 -20.34 0.29
N VAL A 581 -7.13 -20.48 0.66
CA VAL A 581 -7.63 -20.20 2.00
C VAL A 581 -6.99 -21.09 3.06
N LEU A 582 -6.73 -22.37 2.74
CA LEU A 582 -6.14 -23.32 3.69
C LEU A 582 -4.70 -22.93 4.01
N LYS A 583 -3.91 -22.60 2.98
CA LYS A 583 -2.52 -22.12 3.16
C LYS A 583 -2.47 -20.78 3.88
N PHE A 584 -3.46 -19.91 3.65
CA PHE A 584 -3.56 -18.63 4.33
C PHE A 584 -3.69 -18.81 5.84
N VAL A 585 -4.68 -19.57 6.31
CA VAL A 585 -4.89 -19.77 7.76
C VAL A 585 -3.74 -20.54 8.41
N ASP A 586 -3.15 -21.51 7.71
CA ASP A 586 -1.96 -22.22 8.18
C ASP A 586 -0.79 -21.26 8.41
N ARG A 587 -0.52 -20.40 7.42
CA ARG A 587 0.56 -19.43 7.50
C ARG A 587 0.28 -18.36 8.55
N GLN A 588 -0.96 -17.86 8.63
CA GLN A 588 -1.37 -16.80 9.56
C GLN A 588 -1.07 -17.20 11.01
N VAL A 589 -1.48 -18.39 11.40
CA VAL A 589 -1.31 -18.90 12.77
C VAL A 589 0.16 -19.10 13.11
N VAL A 590 0.94 -19.69 12.20
CA VAL A 590 2.39 -19.87 12.38
C VAL A 590 3.09 -18.52 12.50
N LEU A 591 2.73 -17.56 11.65
CA LEU A 591 3.33 -16.23 11.62
C LEU A 591 3.14 -15.48 12.94
N PHE A 592 1.91 -15.48 13.50
CA PHE A 592 1.67 -14.81 14.77
C PHE A 592 2.29 -15.56 15.95
N TYR A 593 2.32 -16.89 15.92
CA TYR A 593 3.02 -17.67 16.94
C TYR A 593 4.54 -17.39 16.94
N GLU A 594 5.18 -17.33 15.77
CA GLU A 594 6.59 -16.95 15.63
C GLU A 594 6.85 -15.50 16.09
N ALA A 595 5.89 -14.60 15.86
CA ALA A 595 5.98 -13.20 16.29
C ALA A 595 5.98 -13.03 17.82
N LEU A 596 5.52 -14.02 18.60
CA LEU A 596 5.59 -13.99 20.07
C LEU A 596 7.04 -14.11 20.61
N GLY A 597 8.00 -14.52 19.78
CA GLY A 597 9.44 -14.63 20.10
C GLY A 597 9.93 -16.05 20.40
N GLU A 598 11.24 -16.22 20.62
CA GLU A 598 11.84 -17.52 20.97
C GLU A 598 11.27 -18.06 22.29
N LYS A 599 11.18 -19.40 22.37
CA LYS A 599 10.65 -20.19 23.50
C LYS A 599 10.86 -19.46 24.83
N ALA A 600 9.76 -19.02 25.43
CA ALA A 600 9.77 -18.24 26.64
C ALA A 600 10.75 -18.81 27.67
N SER A 601 11.72 -18.00 28.09
CA SER A 601 12.54 -18.33 29.25
C SER A 601 11.59 -18.52 30.43
N GLN A 602 11.68 -19.69 31.07
CA GLN A 602 10.80 -20.05 32.17
C GLN A 602 10.85 -18.95 33.24
N GLN A 603 9.73 -18.26 33.44
CA GLN A 603 9.62 -17.32 34.55
C GLN A 603 9.75 -18.07 35.88
N ALA A 604 10.21 -17.36 36.90
CA ALA A 604 10.41 -17.88 38.25
C ALA A 604 9.16 -18.60 38.79
N ALA A 605 9.37 -19.46 39.79
CA ALA A 605 8.35 -20.34 40.38
C ALA A 605 7.00 -19.62 40.59
N PHE A 606 5.96 -20.15 39.92
CA PHE A 606 4.58 -19.69 40.04
C PHE A 606 4.10 -19.84 41.50
N SER A 607 3.59 -18.75 42.08
CA SER A 607 3.11 -18.73 43.47
C SER A 607 1.88 -17.82 43.62
N ILE A 608 0.74 -18.43 43.92
CA ILE A 608 -0.55 -17.77 44.19
C ILE A 608 -0.94 -17.82 45.66
N ILE A 609 -0.20 -18.54 46.51
CA ILE A 609 -0.46 -18.62 47.94
C ILE A 609 0.36 -17.55 48.66
N SER A 610 -0.26 -16.87 49.62
CA SER A 610 0.41 -15.88 50.45
C SER A 610 1.40 -16.53 51.44
N ASP A 611 2.54 -15.87 51.69
CA ASP A 611 3.55 -16.32 52.66
C ASP A 611 3.12 -16.12 54.14
N GLY A 612 1.88 -15.66 54.38
CA GLY A 612 1.33 -15.41 55.71
C GLY A 612 0.99 -16.70 56.48
N PRO A 613 0.90 -16.63 57.83
CA PRO A 613 0.50 -17.77 58.64
C PRO A 613 -0.96 -18.17 58.38
N SER A 614 -1.24 -19.47 58.43
CA SER A 614 -2.61 -20.00 58.23
C SER A 614 -3.60 -19.39 59.22
N THR A 615 -4.65 -18.77 58.70
CA THR A 615 -5.75 -18.23 59.50
C THR A 615 -6.74 -19.35 59.86
N PRO A 616 -7.43 -19.27 61.02
CA PRO A 616 -8.43 -20.25 61.42
C PRO A 616 -9.71 -20.22 60.56
N GLN A 617 -9.93 -19.15 59.81
CA GLN A 617 -11.12 -18.97 58.95
C GLN A 617 -10.87 -19.38 57.50
N PHE A 618 -9.67 -19.11 56.95
CA PHE A 618 -9.36 -19.27 55.52
C PHE A 618 -8.20 -20.24 55.23
N GLY A 619 -7.49 -20.74 56.26
CA GLY A 619 -6.21 -21.41 56.04
C GLY A 619 -5.16 -20.42 55.52
N LYS A 620 -4.32 -20.84 54.56
CA LYS A 620 -3.42 -19.92 53.85
C LYS A 620 -4.22 -19.12 52.84
N LEU A 621 -4.03 -17.80 52.80
CA LEU A 621 -4.77 -16.96 51.84
C LEU A 621 -4.24 -17.16 50.42
N ILE A 622 -5.14 -17.12 49.46
CA ILE A 622 -4.83 -17.03 48.03
C ILE A 622 -4.62 -15.54 47.72
N LYS A 623 -3.58 -15.20 46.97
CA LYS A 623 -3.36 -13.84 46.45
C LYS A 623 -4.55 -13.50 45.55
N ALA A 624 -5.23 -12.39 45.80
CA ALA A 624 -6.20 -11.86 44.86
C ALA A 624 -5.49 -11.25 43.64
N ASP A 625 -6.19 -11.18 42.51
CA ASP A 625 -5.76 -10.50 41.28
C ASP A 625 -4.40 -10.99 40.73
N PHE A 626 -4.13 -12.30 40.83
CA PHE A 626 -2.89 -12.90 40.33
C PHE A 626 -2.87 -13.07 38.80
N PHE A 627 -4.01 -12.92 38.12
CA PHE A 627 -4.07 -12.69 36.68
C PHE A 627 -3.75 -11.22 36.30
N GLY A 628 -3.75 -10.31 37.28
CA GLY A 628 -3.41 -8.88 37.15
C GLY A 628 -4.58 -7.94 37.45
N TYR A 629 -4.27 -6.73 37.96
CA TYR A 629 -5.24 -5.67 38.32
C TYR A 629 -5.89 -4.95 37.12
N GLU A 630 -5.37 -5.16 35.90
CA GLU A 630 -5.98 -4.61 34.69
C GLU A 630 -6.69 -5.74 33.95
N GLU A 631 -7.99 -5.89 34.21
CA GLU A 631 -8.91 -6.45 33.21
C GLU A 631 -8.63 -5.73 31.87
N GLY A 632 -7.90 -6.39 30.96
CA GLY A 632 -8.02 -6.08 29.54
C GLY A 632 -6.81 -5.62 28.75
N VAL A 633 -5.58 -5.49 29.28
CA VAL A 633 -4.40 -5.21 28.41
C VAL A 633 -3.62 -6.50 28.13
N VAL A 634 -4.28 -7.45 27.47
CA VAL A 634 -3.57 -8.51 26.76
C VAL A 634 -2.71 -7.84 25.69
N SER A 635 -1.42 -8.19 25.62
CA SER A 635 -0.53 -7.67 24.59
C SER A 635 -1.17 -7.84 23.21
N SER A 636 -1.07 -6.84 22.33
CA SER A 636 -1.63 -6.92 20.97
C SER A 636 -1.18 -8.19 20.25
N GLY A 637 0.06 -8.62 20.47
CA GLY A 637 0.61 -9.87 19.93
C GLY A 637 -0.07 -11.14 20.46
N ASP A 638 -0.42 -11.19 21.75
CA ASP A 638 -1.09 -12.35 22.35
C ASP A 638 -2.52 -12.47 21.81
N ASP A 639 -3.23 -11.35 21.67
CA ASP A 639 -4.59 -11.34 21.12
C ASP A 639 -4.60 -11.66 19.61
N HIS A 640 -3.59 -11.24 18.85
CA HIS A 640 -3.44 -11.63 17.44
C HIS A 640 -3.27 -13.14 17.27
N VAL A 641 -2.51 -13.82 18.14
CA VAL A 641 -2.38 -15.29 18.09
C VAL A 641 -3.71 -15.96 18.41
N ILE A 642 -4.45 -15.48 19.42
CA ILE A 642 -5.76 -16.02 19.76
C ILE A 642 -6.73 -15.83 18.59
N ARG A 643 -6.78 -14.63 17.98
CA ARG A 643 -7.58 -14.36 16.78
C ARG A 643 -7.20 -15.28 15.62
N SER A 644 -5.92 -15.53 15.40
CA SER A 644 -5.48 -16.42 14.32
C SER A 644 -6.02 -17.85 14.47
N LEU A 645 -6.17 -18.34 15.71
CA LEU A 645 -6.82 -19.62 15.99
C LEU A 645 -8.33 -19.59 15.70
N GLU A 646 -8.99 -18.44 15.90
CA GLU A 646 -10.40 -18.27 15.50
C GLU A 646 -10.55 -18.32 13.97
N TRP A 647 -9.67 -17.64 13.23
CA TRP A 647 -9.64 -17.71 11.77
C TRP A 647 -9.41 -19.16 11.28
N LEU A 648 -8.53 -19.90 11.95
CA LEU A 648 -8.29 -21.32 11.66
C LEU A 648 -9.54 -22.18 11.92
N LEU A 649 -10.26 -21.92 13.01
CA LEU A 649 -11.50 -22.64 13.36
C LEU A 649 -12.64 -22.37 12.38
N MET A 650 -12.67 -21.20 11.73
CA MET A 650 -13.69 -20.84 10.74
C MET A 650 -13.57 -21.56 9.40
N VAL A 651 -12.43 -22.22 9.12
CA VAL A 651 -12.19 -22.90 7.85
C VAL A 651 -12.42 -24.41 7.99
N ASP A 652 -13.33 -24.93 7.16
CA ASP A 652 -13.61 -26.37 7.11
C ASP A 652 -12.33 -27.17 6.82
N GLY A 653 -12.16 -28.29 7.54
CA GLY A 653 -11.00 -29.16 7.41
C GLY A 653 -9.77 -28.73 8.23
N LYS A 654 -9.85 -27.67 9.04
CA LYS A 654 -8.72 -27.12 9.84
C LYS A 654 -8.91 -27.13 11.35
N TRP A 655 -10.08 -27.54 11.85
CA TRP A 655 -10.35 -27.58 13.30
C TRP A 655 -9.36 -28.47 14.08
N ALA A 656 -8.82 -29.54 13.47
CA ALA A 656 -7.84 -30.41 14.13
C ALA A 656 -6.51 -29.68 14.40
N ASP A 657 -6.10 -28.80 13.48
CA ASP A 657 -4.89 -27.98 13.61
C ASP A 657 -5.02 -26.97 14.76
N VAL A 658 -6.24 -26.60 15.16
CA VAL A 658 -6.52 -25.73 16.33
C VAL A 658 -6.07 -26.42 17.63
N PHE A 659 -6.25 -27.73 17.78
CA PHE A 659 -5.76 -28.44 18.97
C PHE A 659 -4.23 -28.50 19.01
N SER A 660 -3.60 -28.74 17.86
CA SER A 660 -2.13 -28.77 17.72
C SER A 660 -1.51 -27.42 18.09
N MET A 661 -2.00 -26.36 17.44
CA MET A 661 -1.44 -25.03 17.66
C MET A 661 -1.89 -24.44 18.99
N GLY A 662 -3.17 -24.59 19.36
CA GLY A 662 -3.70 -24.15 20.64
C GLY A 662 -2.91 -24.74 21.82
N THR A 663 -2.49 -26.00 21.72
CA THR A 663 -1.59 -26.61 22.70
C THR A 663 -0.24 -25.88 22.79
N LYS A 664 0.38 -25.52 21.65
CA LYS A 664 1.63 -24.74 21.61
C LYS A 664 1.43 -23.35 22.22
N VAL A 665 0.31 -22.70 21.93
CA VAL A 665 -0.05 -21.37 22.46
C VAL A 665 -0.28 -21.43 23.97
N TYR A 666 -1.02 -22.41 24.49
CA TYR A 666 -1.19 -22.62 25.94
C TYR A 666 0.16 -22.87 26.63
N LYS A 667 1.01 -23.74 26.06
CA LYS A 667 2.36 -23.96 26.59
C LYS A 667 3.16 -22.67 26.67
N PHE A 668 3.10 -21.84 25.62
CA PHE A 668 3.79 -20.56 25.59
C PHE A 668 3.26 -19.60 26.67
N PHE A 669 1.94 -19.41 26.78
CA PHE A 669 1.35 -18.52 27.79
C PHE A 669 1.66 -18.97 29.21
N LEU A 670 1.51 -20.26 29.52
CA LEU A 670 1.77 -20.81 30.85
C LEU A 670 3.26 -20.77 31.22
N ARG A 671 4.18 -21.04 30.29
CA ARG A 671 5.63 -20.93 30.57
C ARG A 671 6.10 -19.49 30.72
N SER A 672 5.46 -18.56 30.02
CA SER A 672 5.73 -17.13 30.09
C SER A 672 5.07 -16.42 31.28
N GLY A 673 4.22 -17.12 32.06
CA GLY A 673 3.43 -16.51 33.13
C GLY A 673 2.32 -15.56 32.65
N ARG A 674 1.95 -15.60 31.36
CA ARG A 674 0.91 -14.73 30.76
C ARG A 674 -0.50 -15.31 30.97
N LEU A 675 -0.94 -15.36 32.23
CA LEU A 675 -2.19 -16.00 32.61
C LEU A 675 -3.43 -15.30 32.03
N GLY A 676 -3.41 -13.97 31.92
CA GLY A 676 -4.51 -13.21 31.27
C GLY A 676 -4.75 -13.60 29.81
N ALA A 677 -3.67 -13.87 29.05
CA ALA A 677 -3.79 -14.34 27.66
C ALA A 677 -4.34 -15.78 27.60
N ALA A 678 -3.94 -16.64 28.54
CA ALA A 678 -4.50 -17.99 28.67
C ALA A 678 -5.99 -17.97 29.05
N ARG A 679 -6.43 -17.06 29.94
CA ARG A 679 -7.85 -16.83 30.25
C ARG A 679 -8.63 -16.48 28.99
N ARG A 680 -8.15 -15.45 28.27
CA ARG A 680 -8.80 -14.96 27.05
C ARG A 680 -8.86 -16.01 25.94
N LEU A 681 -7.89 -16.90 25.86
CA LEU A 681 -7.90 -18.02 24.91
C LEU A 681 -9.07 -18.97 25.18
N TYR A 682 -9.28 -19.40 26.44
CA TYR A 682 -10.36 -20.35 26.73
C TYR A 682 -11.76 -19.72 26.62
N GLU A 683 -11.89 -18.44 26.96
CA GLU A 683 -13.17 -17.71 26.86
C GLU A 683 -13.67 -17.65 25.41
N ARG A 684 -12.75 -17.37 24.49
CA ARG A 684 -12.99 -17.25 23.05
C ARG A 684 -13.06 -18.61 22.37
N ILE A 685 -12.11 -19.50 22.68
CA ILE A 685 -11.92 -20.81 22.06
C ILE A 685 -11.89 -21.90 23.15
N SER A 686 -13.07 -22.39 23.52
CA SER A 686 -13.20 -23.51 24.47
C SER A 686 -13.32 -24.84 23.74
N PHE A 687 -12.74 -25.89 24.31
CA PHE A 687 -12.85 -27.27 23.84
C PHE A 687 -14.31 -27.70 23.60
N GLU A 688 -15.21 -27.39 24.54
CA GLU A 688 -16.63 -27.76 24.46
C GLU A 688 -17.32 -27.12 23.25
N LYS A 689 -17.17 -25.79 23.06
CA LYS A 689 -17.72 -25.08 21.89
C LYS A 689 -17.18 -25.62 20.57
N ILE A 690 -15.89 -25.97 20.50
CA ILE A 690 -15.30 -26.57 19.29
C ILE A 690 -15.99 -27.89 18.98
N ILE A 691 -16.10 -28.79 19.96
CA ILE A 691 -16.72 -30.10 19.76
C ILE A 691 -18.22 -29.99 19.46
N GLN A 692 -18.95 -29.11 20.13
CA GLN A 692 -20.37 -28.85 19.85
C GLN A 692 -20.55 -28.35 18.41
N GLY A 693 -19.70 -27.44 17.95
CA GLY A 693 -19.71 -26.91 16.59
C GLY A 693 -19.46 -27.97 15.52
N ILE A 694 -18.52 -28.90 15.75
CA ILE A 694 -18.17 -29.93 14.75
C ILE A 694 -19.14 -31.14 14.83
N SER A 695 -19.54 -31.55 16.03
CA SER A 695 -20.36 -32.76 16.23
C SER A 695 -21.85 -32.52 16.01
N GLY A 696 -22.33 -31.27 16.16
CA GLY A 696 -23.75 -30.92 16.11
C GLY A 696 -24.58 -31.51 17.25
N GLN A 697 -23.94 -32.02 18.32
CA GLN A 697 -24.57 -32.60 19.50
C GLN A 697 -24.35 -31.69 20.71
N GLU A 698 -25.41 -31.43 21.48
CA GLU A 698 -25.37 -30.50 22.61
C GLU A 698 -24.45 -30.99 23.75
N GLU A 699 -24.40 -32.29 24.03
CA GLU A 699 -23.53 -32.87 25.07
C GLU A 699 -23.08 -34.30 24.73
N PRO A 700 -21.87 -34.50 24.18
CA PRO A 700 -21.23 -35.81 24.14
C PRO A 700 -20.84 -36.22 25.57
N GLU A 701 -21.07 -37.48 25.94
CA GLU A 701 -20.60 -38.00 27.24
C GLU A 701 -19.06 -37.97 27.29
N ASP A 702 -18.47 -37.61 28.43
CA ASP A 702 -17.01 -37.51 28.64
C ASP A 702 -16.23 -38.77 28.24
N ILE A 703 -16.91 -39.92 28.28
CA ILE A 703 -16.39 -41.25 27.94
C ILE A 703 -16.05 -41.34 26.44
N TRP A 704 -16.75 -40.61 25.58
CA TRP A 704 -16.60 -40.72 24.13
C TRP A 704 -15.33 -40.04 23.61
N TYR A 705 -14.76 -39.08 24.36
CA TYR A 705 -13.51 -38.43 23.98
C TYR A 705 -12.29 -39.37 24.07
N GLU A 706 -12.41 -40.43 24.85
CA GLU A 706 -11.37 -41.47 24.97
C GLU A 706 -11.48 -42.56 23.88
N ASP A 707 -12.52 -42.53 23.06
CA ASP A 707 -12.72 -43.47 21.95
C ASP A 707 -12.10 -42.95 20.64
N ALA A 708 -11.17 -43.72 20.06
CA ALA A 708 -10.55 -43.38 18.77
C ALA A 708 -11.57 -43.43 17.61
N ASP A 709 -12.61 -44.27 17.71
CA ASP A 709 -13.65 -44.38 16.68
C ASP A 709 -14.53 -43.13 16.61
N PHE A 710 -14.68 -42.40 17.72
CA PHE A 710 -15.35 -41.10 17.76
C PHE A 710 -14.59 -40.08 16.91
N TRP A 711 -13.27 -39.97 17.10
CA TRP A 711 -12.41 -39.05 16.35
C TRP A 711 -12.31 -39.43 14.87
N ALA A 712 -12.24 -40.72 14.54
CA ALA A 712 -12.24 -41.19 13.16
C ALA A 712 -13.51 -40.73 12.40
N LYS A 713 -14.69 -40.91 13.01
CA LYS A 713 -15.97 -40.45 12.44
C LYS A 713 -16.01 -38.93 12.27
N LEU A 714 -15.42 -38.18 13.18
CA LEU A 714 -15.39 -36.71 13.13
C LEU A 714 -14.49 -36.22 11.98
N LEU A 715 -13.32 -36.86 11.79
CA LEU A 715 -12.39 -36.56 10.71
C LEU A 715 -12.99 -36.89 9.33
N GLU A 716 -13.66 -38.05 9.20
CA GLU A 716 -14.34 -38.43 7.95
C GLU A 716 -15.43 -37.43 7.56
N ARG A 717 -16.22 -36.93 8.52
CA ARG A 717 -17.29 -35.95 8.29
C ARG A 717 -16.80 -34.57 7.86
N SER A 718 -15.58 -34.21 8.26
CA SER A 718 -15.01 -32.87 8.08
C SER A 718 -13.92 -32.82 7.01
N GLU A 719 -13.75 -33.90 6.24
CA GLU A 719 -12.78 -34.07 5.15
C GLU A 719 -11.31 -33.80 5.55
N VAL A 720 -10.99 -33.96 6.85
CA VAL A 720 -9.62 -33.75 7.36
C VAL A 720 -8.76 -34.97 6.99
N SER A 721 -7.84 -34.78 6.04
CA SER A 721 -7.03 -35.87 5.47
C SER A 721 -5.61 -36.00 6.06
N ASN A 722 -5.17 -34.99 6.83
CA ASN A 722 -3.75 -34.80 7.12
C ASN A 722 -3.28 -35.34 8.49
N MET A 723 -4.19 -35.83 9.33
CA MET A 723 -3.88 -36.26 10.70
C MET A 723 -4.55 -37.60 11.04
N SER A 724 -3.89 -38.43 11.85
CA SER A 724 -4.49 -39.68 12.33
C SER A 724 -5.45 -39.42 13.49
N PRO A 725 -6.52 -40.23 13.66
CA PRO A 725 -7.47 -40.09 14.77
C PRO A 725 -6.78 -40.12 16.14
N GLU A 726 -5.76 -40.96 16.31
CA GLU A 726 -5.00 -41.10 17.56
C GLU A 726 -4.16 -39.85 17.85
N GLN A 727 -3.61 -39.22 16.81
CA GLN A 727 -2.86 -37.97 16.97
C GLN A 727 -3.80 -36.83 17.40
N VAL A 728 -4.93 -36.67 16.72
CA VAL A 728 -5.92 -35.63 17.05
C VAL A 728 -6.46 -35.84 18.46
N GLN A 729 -6.77 -37.08 18.82
CA GLN A 729 -7.20 -37.44 20.18
C GLN A 729 -6.14 -37.06 21.22
N ALA A 730 -4.87 -37.36 20.98
CA ALA A 730 -3.79 -37.04 21.90
C ALA A 730 -3.64 -35.52 22.08
N GLU A 731 -3.66 -34.76 20.99
CA GLU A 731 -3.55 -33.29 21.02
C GLU A 731 -4.77 -32.64 21.67
N ALA A 732 -5.99 -33.11 21.35
CA ALA A 732 -7.24 -32.68 21.97
C ALA A 732 -7.26 -32.92 23.49
N ARG A 733 -6.73 -34.07 23.94
CA ARG A 733 -6.61 -34.40 25.36
C ARG A 733 -5.67 -33.45 26.09
N ILE A 734 -4.54 -33.08 25.46
CA ILE A 734 -3.59 -32.12 26.03
C ILE A 734 -4.23 -30.72 26.08
N PHE A 735 -4.86 -30.29 24.99
CA PHE A 735 -5.55 -29.01 24.91
C PHE A 735 -6.60 -28.87 26.03
N ARG A 736 -7.50 -29.87 26.16
CA ARG A 736 -8.50 -29.91 27.23
C ARG A 736 -7.87 -29.91 28.61
N GLY A 737 -6.76 -30.62 28.80
CA GLY A 737 -6.02 -30.66 30.06
C GLY A 737 -5.45 -29.30 30.44
N LEU A 738 -4.86 -28.56 29.49
CA LEU A 738 -4.33 -27.23 29.72
C LEU A 738 -5.45 -26.21 29.95
N GLU A 739 -6.56 -26.30 29.21
CA GLU A 739 -7.76 -25.50 29.42
C GLU A 739 -8.34 -25.70 30.84
N ALA A 740 -8.41 -26.95 31.32
CA ALA A 740 -8.91 -27.26 32.66
C ALA A 740 -8.06 -26.60 33.77
N LEU A 741 -6.74 -26.52 33.59
CA LEU A 741 -5.87 -25.79 34.51
C LEU A 741 -6.23 -24.30 34.56
N VAL A 742 -6.40 -23.67 33.39
CA VAL A 742 -6.70 -22.24 33.31
C VAL A 742 -8.08 -21.94 33.92
N LYS A 743 -9.11 -22.76 33.61
CA LYS A 743 -10.45 -22.66 34.23
C LYS A 743 -10.38 -22.82 35.75
N ALA A 744 -9.57 -23.76 36.25
CA ALA A 744 -9.38 -23.95 37.69
C ALA A 744 -8.71 -22.75 38.35
N LEU A 745 -7.66 -22.20 37.74
CA LEU A 745 -6.98 -20.98 38.23
C LEU A 745 -7.92 -19.78 38.23
N ASP A 746 -8.71 -19.60 37.17
CA ASP A 746 -9.67 -18.52 37.05
C ASP A 746 -10.76 -18.58 38.15
N GLY A 747 -11.31 -19.77 38.38
CA GLY A 747 -12.25 -19.98 39.48
C GLY A 747 -11.60 -19.79 40.86
N LEU A 748 -10.32 -20.15 41.04
CA LEU A 748 -9.58 -19.91 42.28
C LEU A 748 -9.31 -18.42 42.53
N GLU A 749 -9.07 -17.62 41.48
CA GLU A 749 -8.99 -16.16 41.60
C GLU A 749 -10.33 -15.58 42.03
N THR A 750 -11.43 -16.03 41.44
CA THR A 750 -12.78 -15.64 41.87
C THR A 750 -12.99 -15.93 43.35
N ILE A 751 -12.56 -17.10 43.83
CA ILE A 751 -12.61 -17.45 45.26
C ILE A 751 -11.68 -16.56 46.09
N ALA A 752 -10.48 -16.21 45.61
CA ALA A 752 -9.56 -15.32 46.31
C ALA A 752 -10.18 -13.94 46.54
N SER A 753 -10.84 -13.38 45.53
CA SER A 753 -11.57 -12.11 45.64
C SER A 753 -12.75 -12.23 46.62
N LEU A 754 -13.49 -13.34 46.60
CA LEU A 754 -14.53 -13.61 47.60
C LEU A 754 -13.97 -13.75 49.03
N MET A 755 -12.80 -14.39 49.20
CA MET A 755 -12.13 -14.47 50.51
C MET A 755 -11.80 -13.07 51.04
N LEU A 756 -11.27 -12.18 50.19
CA LEU A 756 -10.97 -10.80 50.56
C LEU A 756 -12.23 -10.04 50.98
N ILE A 757 -13.28 -10.08 50.15
CA ILE A 757 -14.58 -9.44 50.44
C ILE A 757 -15.17 -9.97 51.75
N SER A 758 -15.04 -11.27 52.02
CA SER A 758 -15.56 -11.87 53.26
C SER A 758 -14.88 -11.37 54.53
N THR A 759 -13.68 -10.79 54.43
CA THR A 759 -13.00 -10.17 55.60
C THR A 759 -13.61 -8.82 55.98
N GLU A 760 -14.34 -8.18 55.07
CA GLU A 760 -14.97 -6.86 55.26
C GLU A 760 -16.46 -6.98 55.65
N LEU A 761 -17.07 -8.15 55.48
CA LEU A 761 -18.48 -8.42 55.76
C LEU A 761 -18.72 -8.96 57.18
N SER A 762 -19.91 -8.66 57.72
CA SER A 762 -20.37 -9.25 59.00
C SER A 762 -20.75 -10.72 58.83
N HIS A 763 -20.39 -11.58 59.80
CA HIS A 763 -20.63 -13.02 59.72
C HIS A 763 -22.11 -13.38 59.42
N GLY A 764 -22.34 -14.10 58.32
CA GLY A 764 -23.62 -14.78 58.04
C GLY A 764 -24.51 -14.14 56.97
N ASP A 765 -23.98 -13.24 56.14
CA ASP A 765 -24.76 -12.60 55.09
C ASP A 765 -25.19 -13.59 53.99
N ARG A 766 -26.49 -13.86 53.90
CA ARG A 766 -27.06 -14.88 52.99
C ARG A 766 -26.94 -14.47 51.52
N GLU A 767 -26.88 -13.18 51.24
CA GLU A 767 -26.77 -12.64 49.88
C GLU A 767 -25.36 -12.87 49.29
N PHE A 768 -24.34 -12.92 50.14
CA PHE A 768 -22.95 -13.23 49.73
C PHE A 768 -22.72 -14.73 49.48
N TRP A 769 -23.22 -15.59 50.37
CA TRP A 769 -22.91 -17.03 50.34
C TRP A 769 -23.63 -17.83 49.27
N GLY A 770 -24.73 -17.31 48.70
CA GLY A 770 -25.41 -17.94 47.56
C GLY A 770 -24.51 -18.04 46.33
N PRO A 771 -24.10 -16.90 45.73
CA PRO A 771 -23.17 -16.86 44.60
C PRO A 771 -21.82 -17.50 44.90
N ALA A 772 -21.26 -17.28 46.10
CA ALA A 772 -20.00 -17.90 46.50
C ALA A 772 -20.07 -19.44 46.49
N GLY A 773 -21.20 -20.02 46.91
CA GLY A 773 -21.44 -21.46 46.86
C GLY A 773 -21.45 -22.03 45.43
N GLU A 774 -21.95 -21.26 44.46
CA GLU A 774 -21.92 -21.63 43.05
C GLU A 774 -20.49 -21.58 42.48
N SER A 775 -19.74 -20.51 42.76
CA SER A 775 -18.32 -20.41 42.37
C SER A 775 -17.48 -21.57 42.94
N ILE A 776 -17.72 -21.95 44.20
CA ILE A 776 -17.06 -23.12 44.82
C ILE A 776 -17.41 -24.41 44.08
N LYS A 777 -18.68 -24.61 43.73
CA LYS A 777 -19.10 -25.78 42.96
C LYS A 777 -18.39 -25.84 41.60
N ASN A 778 -18.33 -24.71 40.90
CA ASN A 778 -17.65 -24.61 39.60
C ASN A 778 -16.16 -24.95 39.73
N VAL A 779 -15.46 -24.43 40.75
CA VAL A 779 -14.05 -24.77 41.01
C VAL A 779 -13.86 -26.26 41.29
N LYS A 780 -14.76 -26.90 42.06
CA LYS A 780 -14.71 -28.36 42.27
C LYS A 780 -14.81 -29.11 40.95
N ASP A 781 -15.70 -28.69 40.06
CA ASP A 781 -15.89 -29.31 38.75
C ASP A 781 -14.66 -29.11 37.85
N TYR A 782 -14.06 -27.91 37.85
CA TYR A 782 -12.83 -27.61 37.09
C TYR A 782 -11.58 -28.31 37.64
N MET A 783 -11.52 -28.58 38.94
CA MET A 783 -10.39 -29.28 39.56
C MET A 783 -10.39 -30.79 39.29
N LYS A 784 -11.55 -31.44 39.10
CA LYS A 784 -11.65 -32.90 38.92
C LYS A 784 -10.66 -33.48 37.88
N PRO A 785 -10.52 -32.91 36.67
CA PRO A 785 -9.58 -33.43 35.67
C PRO A 785 -8.10 -33.30 36.07
N LEU A 786 -7.76 -32.39 37.00
CA LEU A 786 -6.39 -32.17 37.48
C LEU A 786 -5.96 -33.20 38.53
N LEU A 787 -6.92 -33.85 39.20
CA LEU A 787 -6.66 -34.70 40.36
C LEU A 787 -6.16 -36.11 40.01
N LYS A 788 -6.30 -36.57 38.77
CA LYS A 788 -5.88 -37.93 38.38
C LYS A 788 -5.30 -37.97 36.97
N GLY A 789 -4.02 -38.32 36.84
CA GLY A 789 -3.41 -38.61 35.54
C GLY A 789 -3.29 -37.41 34.59
N TRP A 790 -3.38 -36.18 35.10
CA TRP A 790 -3.38 -34.95 34.29
C TRP A 790 -2.07 -34.79 33.49
N LEU A 791 -2.17 -34.72 32.15
CA LEU A 791 -1.05 -34.62 31.19
C LEU A 791 -0.03 -35.79 31.22
N MET A 792 -0.22 -36.81 32.07
CA MET A 792 0.73 -37.91 32.26
C MET A 792 0.99 -38.75 30.99
N PRO A 793 0.01 -39.05 30.13
CA PRO A 793 0.26 -39.78 28.88
C PRO A 793 1.25 -39.05 27.95
N ALA A 794 1.13 -37.73 27.82
CA ALA A 794 2.00 -36.92 26.97
C ALA A 794 3.40 -36.74 27.57
N ILE A 795 3.49 -36.57 28.89
CA ILE A 795 4.78 -36.50 29.60
C ILE A 795 5.56 -37.81 29.44
N LYS A 796 4.89 -38.97 29.59
CA LYS A 796 5.50 -40.29 29.36
C LYS A 796 5.94 -40.51 27.91
N ALA A 797 5.31 -39.83 26.96
CA ALA A 797 5.70 -39.83 25.55
C ALA A 797 6.91 -38.91 25.24
N GLY A 798 7.41 -38.14 26.22
CA GLY A 798 8.65 -37.36 26.11
C GLY A 798 8.48 -35.83 26.07
N ASP A 799 7.29 -35.29 26.39
CA ASP A 799 7.04 -33.85 26.37
C ASP A 799 7.55 -33.13 27.63
N ALA A 800 8.80 -32.68 27.60
CA ALA A 800 9.44 -31.98 28.72
C ALA A 800 8.75 -30.65 29.09
N GLU A 801 8.13 -29.96 28.12
CA GLU A 801 7.49 -28.67 28.39
C GLU A 801 6.23 -28.83 29.26
N LEU A 802 5.47 -29.91 29.05
CA LEU A 802 4.33 -30.25 29.90
C LEU A 802 4.76 -30.70 31.30
N GLN A 803 5.92 -31.35 31.42
CA GLN A 803 6.49 -31.71 32.72
C GLN A 803 6.83 -30.47 33.54
N ASP A 804 7.45 -29.46 32.91
CA ASP A 804 7.76 -28.17 33.54
C ASP A 804 6.48 -27.46 34.01
N ILE A 805 5.46 -27.39 33.15
CA ILE A 805 4.16 -26.79 33.50
C ILE A 805 3.52 -27.55 34.66
N ARG A 806 3.54 -28.89 34.63
CA ARG A 806 2.98 -29.71 35.70
C ARG A 806 3.70 -29.47 37.03
N ALA A 807 5.03 -29.41 37.03
CA ALA A 807 5.81 -29.15 38.23
C ALA A 807 5.60 -27.73 38.79
N ALA A 808 5.42 -26.73 37.92
CA ALA A 808 5.23 -25.34 38.32
C ALA A 808 3.81 -25.05 38.86
N TYR A 809 2.77 -25.52 38.18
CA TYR A 809 1.40 -25.11 38.46
C TYR A 809 0.62 -26.08 39.35
N LEU A 810 0.82 -27.39 39.23
CA LEU A 810 -0.03 -28.37 39.92
C LEU A 810 0.07 -28.33 41.45
N PRO A 811 1.28 -28.28 42.07
CA PRO A 811 1.38 -28.21 43.53
C PRO A 811 0.69 -26.96 44.09
N GLU A 812 0.89 -25.84 43.40
CA GLU A 812 0.37 -24.54 43.82
C GLU A 812 -1.16 -24.47 43.69
N THR A 813 -1.71 -24.96 42.57
CA THR A 813 -3.15 -25.03 42.32
C THR A 813 -3.86 -25.93 43.34
N ILE A 814 -3.26 -27.07 43.71
CA ILE A 814 -3.84 -27.99 44.71
C ILE A 814 -3.84 -27.35 46.10
N LEU A 815 -2.76 -26.68 46.50
CA LEU A 815 -2.71 -26.00 47.79
C LEU A 815 -3.69 -24.82 47.86
N ALA A 816 -3.89 -24.09 46.76
CA ALA A 816 -4.92 -23.06 46.65
C ALA A 816 -6.33 -23.67 46.72
N TYR A 817 -6.55 -24.82 46.08
CA TYR A 817 -7.81 -25.56 46.16
C TYR A 817 -8.13 -26.04 47.58
N ILE A 818 -7.13 -26.52 48.34
CA ILE A 818 -7.30 -26.86 49.76
C ILE A 818 -7.76 -25.62 50.56
N SER A 819 -7.17 -24.46 50.28
CA SER A 819 -7.52 -23.20 50.93
C SER A 819 -8.95 -22.75 50.56
N ALA A 820 -9.34 -22.92 49.29
CA ALA A 820 -10.71 -22.70 48.83
C ALA A 820 -11.74 -23.61 49.53
N LEU A 821 -11.42 -24.90 49.67
CA LEU A 821 -12.25 -25.86 50.42
C LEU A 821 -12.31 -25.53 51.92
N HIS A 822 -11.22 -25.01 52.49
CA HIS A 822 -11.18 -24.55 53.88
C HIS A 822 -12.16 -23.38 54.08
N PHE A 823 -12.08 -22.35 53.25
CA PHE A 823 -12.98 -21.20 53.26
C PHE A 823 -14.45 -21.59 53.08
N ALA A 824 -14.73 -22.43 52.08
CA ALA A 824 -16.06 -23.00 51.86
C ALA A 824 -16.54 -23.86 53.05
N GLY A 825 -15.60 -24.48 53.74
CA GLY A 825 -15.78 -25.36 54.88
C GLY A 825 -16.23 -24.66 56.15
N THR A 826 -15.62 -23.51 56.43
CA THR A 826 -15.88 -22.68 57.63
C THR A 826 -17.07 -21.76 57.42
N GLY A 827 -17.31 -21.30 56.19
CA GLY A 827 -18.39 -20.34 55.88
C GLY A 827 -19.69 -20.95 55.33
N LEU A 828 -19.62 -21.96 54.46
CA LEU A 828 -20.79 -22.48 53.73
C LEU A 828 -21.28 -23.83 54.30
N SER A 829 -20.44 -24.86 54.24
CA SER A 829 -20.80 -26.22 54.65
C SER A 829 -19.58 -27.03 55.08
N ARG A 830 -19.74 -27.77 56.19
CA ARG A 830 -18.75 -28.73 56.69
C ARG A 830 -18.41 -29.82 55.67
N GLU A 831 -19.27 -30.09 54.70
CA GLU A 831 -19.03 -31.09 53.65
C GLU A 831 -17.77 -30.77 52.82
N ASN A 832 -17.45 -29.50 52.61
CA ASN A 832 -16.25 -29.08 51.87
C ASN A 832 -14.94 -29.46 52.61
N LEU A 833 -14.95 -29.45 53.95
CA LEU A 833 -13.80 -29.91 54.75
C LEU A 833 -13.64 -31.43 54.70
N LEU A 834 -14.74 -32.18 54.56
CA LEU A 834 -14.69 -33.63 54.41
C LEU A 834 -14.15 -34.02 53.03
N GLU A 835 -14.56 -33.31 51.97
CA GLU A 835 -13.98 -33.46 50.63
C GLU A 835 -12.47 -33.14 50.62
N CYS A 836 -12.02 -32.17 51.42
CA CYS A 836 -10.58 -31.93 51.60
C CYS A 836 -9.85 -33.13 52.22
N MET A 837 -10.50 -33.91 53.11
CA MET A 837 -9.92 -35.13 53.67
C MET A 837 -9.94 -36.29 52.66
N GLU A 838 -10.93 -36.34 51.78
CA GLU A 838 -10.91 -37.27 50.64
C GLU A 838 -9.78 -36.96 49.66
N LEU A 839 -9.52 -35.68 49.40
CA LEU A 839 -8.37 -35.25 48.62
C LEU A 839 -7.06 -35.72 49.26
N ALA A 840 -6.94 -35.66 50.59
CA ALA A 840 -5.77 -36.21 51.29
C ALA A 840 -5.64 -37.73 51.09
N ALA A 841 -6.76 -38.47 51.09
CA ALA A 841 -6.77 -39.90 50.80
C ALA A 841 -6.36 -40.21 49.34
N LEU A 842 -6.81 -39.38 48.39
CA LEU A 842 -6.49 -39.50 46.97
C LEU A 842 -5.01 -39.19 46.68
N VAL A 843 -4.41 -38.22 47.38
CA VAL A 843 -2.96 -37.97 47.31
C VAL A 843 -2.17 -39.11 47.96
N ALA A 844 -2.71 -39.74 49.02
CA ALA A 844 -2.04 -40.85 49.72
C ALA A 844 -2.18 -42.22 49.05
N GLU A 845 -2.95 -42.33 47.96
CA GLU A 845 -3.16 -43.58 47.23
C GLU A 845 -1.84 -44.14 46.65
N ARG A 846 -1.70 -45.47 46.59
CA ARG A 846 -0.43 -46.13 46.20
C ARG A 846 0.05 -45.79 44.79
N GLU A 847 -0.87 -45.49 43.89
CA GLU A 847 -0.60 -45.15 42.48
C GLU A 847 -0.88 -43.66 42.18
N SER A 848 -0.94 -42.81 43.23
CA SER A 848 -1.24 -41.38 43.07
C SER A 848 -0.09 -40.62 42.40
N ASP A 849 -0.36 -40.05 41.23
CA ASP A 849 0.57 -39.18 40.50
C ASP A 849 0.73 -37.78 41.13
N LEU A 850 -0.12 -37.44 42.12
CA LEU A 850 -0.04 -36.18 42.86
C LEU A 850 1.07 -36.21 43.92
N LYS A 851 1.25 -37.35 44.59
CA LYS A 851 2.26 -37.53 45.64
C LYS A 851 3.66 -37.27 45.10
N ASP A 852 3.95 -37.84 43.94
CA ASP A 852 5.27 -37.75 43.30
C ASP A 852 5.59 -36.29 42.93
N VAL A 853 4.60 -35.55 42.41
CA VAL A 853 4.75 -34.13 42.06
C VAL A 853 5.09 -33.26 43.29
N PHE A 854 4.44 -33.48 44.44
CA PHE A 854 4.75 -32.74 45.67
C PHE A 854 6.09 -33.14 46.29
N ALA A 855 6.50 -34.40 46.13
CA ALA A 855 7.82 -34.87 46.56
C ALA A 855 8.94 -34.24 45.71
N ASP A 856 8.77 -34.23 44.39
CA ASP A 856 9.72 -33.64 43.44
C ASP A 856 9.83 -32.13 43.61
N ALA A 857 8.70 -31.45 43.84
CA ALA A 857 8.66 -30.02 44.14
C ALA A 857 9.20 -29.66 45.55
N LYS A 858 9.45 -30.65 46.42
CA LYS A 858 9.86 -30.48 47.84
C LYS A 858 8.86 -29.71 48.71
N ARG A 859 7.56 -29.79 48.38
CA ARG A 859 6.48 -29.05 49.07
C ARG A 859 5.54 -29.92 49.91
N MET A 860 5.96 -31.14 50.21
CA MET A 860 5.17 -32.09 51.00
C MET A 860 4.85 -31.56 52.42
N ALA A 861 5.76 -30.79 53.04
CA ALA A 861 5.53 -30.19 54.35
C ALA A 861 4.34 -29.22 54.32
N GLU A 862 4.30 -28.32 53.33
CA GLU A 862 3.21 -27.36 53.16
C GLU A 862 1.86 -28.05 52.94
N LEU A 863 1.85 -29.14 52.16
CA LEU A 863 0.66 -29.92 51.89
C LEU A 863 0.08 -30.56 53.17
N VAL A 864 0.95 -31.17 53.99
CA VAL A 864 0.54 -31.78 55.26
C VAL A 864 0.05 -30.73 56.24
N GLU A 865 0.71 -29.56 56.32
CA GLU A 865 0.26 -28.44 57.14
C GLU A 865 -1.11 -27.92 56.72
N ALA A 866 -1.37 -27.81 55.41
CA ALA A 866 -2.67 -27.38 54.87
C ALA A 866 -3.79 -28.37 55.22
N PHE A 867 -3.56 -29.68 55.09
CA PHE A 867 -4.52 -30.69 55.52
C PHE A 867 -4.72 -30.71 57.04
N ALA A 868 -3.65 -30.54 57.83
CA ALA A 868 -3.73 -30.45 59.28
C ALA A 868 -4.57 -29.24 59.72
N ALA A 869 -4.44 -28.10 59.05
CA ALA A 869 -5.25 -26.92 59.29
C ALA A 869 -6.74 -27.19 59.00
N CYS A 870 -7.07 -27.84 57.87
CA CYS A 870 -8.45 -28.21 57.54
C CYS A 870 -9.03 -29.24 58.52
N SER A 871 -8.23 -30.21 58.97
CA SER A 871 -8.62 -31.20 59.98
C SER A 871 -8.88 -30.54 61.35
N LYS A 872 -8.05 -29.58 61.75
CA LYS A 872 -8.26 -28.78 62.96
C LYS A 872 -9.54 -27.94 62.88
N ALA A 873 -9.79 -27.28 61.74
CA ALA A 873 -11.04 -26.54 61.52
C ALA A 873 -12.27 -27.46 61.55
N LEU A 874 -12.18 -28.65 60.94
CA LEU A 874 -13.21 -29.68 60.97
C LEU A 874 -13.52 -30.13 62.41
N ALA A 875 -12.49 -30.29 63.25
CA ALA A 875 -12.64 -30.65 64.66
C ALA A 875 -13.27 -29.51 65.48
N ILE A 876 -12.87 -28.26 65.27
CA ILE A 876 -13.43 -27.08 65.97
C ILE A 876 -14.90 -26.87 65.59
N ALA A 877 -15.25 -27.00 64.31
CA ALA A 877 -16.62 -26.90 63.82
C ALA A 877 -17.57 -27.98 64.38
N THR A 878 -17.05 -29.02 65.07
CA THR A 878 -17.89 -30.01 65.76
C THR A 878 -18.46 -29.54 67.11
N GLY A 879 -17.99 -28.40 67.64
CA GLY A 879 -18.40 -27.87 68.93
C GLY A 879 -19.72 -27.08 68.94
N GLU A 880 -20.19 -26.58 67.79
CA GLU A 880 -21.43 -25.80 67.72
C GLU A 880 -22.66 -26.68 67.45
N LYS A 881 -23.55 -26.76 68.46
CA LYS A 881 -24.88 -27.37 68.32
C LYS A 881 -25.75 -26.57 67.34
N ARG A 882 -25.76 -26.93 66.05
CA ARG A 882 -26.90 -26.67 65.14
C ARG A 882 -27.72 -27.95 64.93
N PRO A 883 -29.05 -27.84 64.79
CA PRO A 883 -29.94 -28.99 64.86
C PRO A 883 -29.76 -29.91 63.66
N SER A 884 -29.91 -31.21 63.93
CA SER A 884 -30.00 -32.33 63.00
C SER A 884 -30.74 -31.99 61.69
N GLY A 885 -29.98 -31.64 60.65
CA GLY A 885 -30.43 -31.60 59.26
C GLY A 885 -29.82 -32.75 58.46
N SER A 886 -30.69 -33.47 57.76
CA SER A 886 -30.48 -34.66 56.93
C SER A 886 -29.13 -34.70 56.18
N GLY A 887 -28.26 -35.65 56.53
CA GLY A 887 -27.10 -35.99 55.69
C GLY A 887 -27.53 -36.71 54.41
N SER A 888 -26.86 -36.42 53.30
CA SER A 888 -27.09 -37.09 52.01
C SER A 888 -26.95 -38.61 52.16
N LYS A 889 -28.00 -39.36 51.79
CA LYS A 889 -28.03 -40.83 51.81
C LYS A 889 -26.86 -41.46 51.05
N LYS A 890 -26.40 -40.76 50.00
CA LYS A 890 -25.28 -41.13 49.11
C LYS A 890 -23.92 -41.11 49.83
N GLN A 891 -23.72 -40.21 50.80
CA GLN A 891 -22.45 -40.10 51.55
C GLN A 891 -22.32 -41.24 52.58
N ARG A 892 -23.41 -41.66 53.22
CA ARG A 892 -23.40 -42.82 54.14
C ARG A 892 -23.12 -44.14 53.41
N GLU A 893 -23.56 -44.27 52.16
CA GLU A 893 -23.29 -45.44 51.31
C GLU A 893 -21.82 -45.53 50.88
N MET A 894 -21.11 -44.40 50.79
CA MET A 894 -19.66 -44.33 50.55
C MET A 894 -18.81 -44.53 51.82
N GLY A 895 -19.42 -44.96 52.94
CA GLY A 895 -18.73 -45.25 54.20
C GLY A 895 -18.48 -44.05 55.11
N TRP A 896 -19.07 -42.89 54.82
CA TRP A 896 -18.85 -41.69 55.64
C TRP A 896 -19.60 -41.76 56.98
N SER A 897 -18.87 -41.57 58.09
CA SER A 897 -19.44 -41.37 59.43
C SER A 897 -19.04 -40.01 60.03
N ARG A 898 -20.03 -39.27 60.52
CA ARG A 898 -19.83 -37.97 61.19
C ARG A 898 -19.20 -38.10 62.59
N ASP A 899 -19.18 -39.32 63.14
CA ASP A 899 -18.82 -39.60 64.54
C ASP A 899 -17.31 -39.70 64.77
N LEU A 900 -16.49 -39.89 63.72
CA LEU A 900 -15.03 -40.03 63.87
C LEU A 900 -14.34 -38.73 64.35
N TRP A 901 -15.00 -37.58 64.15
CA TRP A 901 -14.41 -36.25 64.35
C TRP A 901 -15.12 -35.41 65.42
N SER A 902 -16.10 -35.96 66.14
CA SER A 902 -16.79 -35.23 67.23
C SER A 902 -15.95 -35.23 68.51
N VAL A 903 -15.22 -34.14 68.76
CA VAL A 903 -14.47 -33.97 70.02
C VAL A 903 -15.41 -33.37 71.07
N LYS A 904 -15.79 -34.16 72.09
CA LYS A 904 -16.51 -33.62 73.25
C LYS A 904 -15.54 -32.81 74.10
N THR A 905 -15.77 -31.51 74.25
CA THR A 905 -15.06 -30.67 75.23
C THR A 905 -15.47 -31.10 76.64
N GLY A 906 -14.63 -31.90 77.30
CA GLY A 906 -14.84 -32.28 78.71
C GLY A 906 -14.52 -31.11 79.63
N THR A 907 -15.52 -30.61 80.36
CA THR A 907 -15.32 -29.73 81.52
C THR A 907 -14.70 -30.55 82.66
N GLY A 908 -13.38 -30.48 82.80
CA GLY A 908 -12.66 -31.06 83.93
C GLY A 908 -12.63 -30.10 85.12
N ASP A 909 -13.56 -30.28 86.06
CA ASP A 909 -13.41 -29.79 87.43
C ASP A 909 -12.30 -30.61 88.11
N ALA A 910 -11.20 -29.94 88.44
CA ALA A 910 -10.15 -30.49 89.30
C ALA A 910 -10.56 -30.31 90.77
N SER A 911 -11.29 -31.27 91.34
CA SER A 911 -11.44 -31.39 92.80
C SER A 911 -10.24 -32.15 93.39
N VAL A 912 -9.47 -31.45 94.20
CA VAL A 912 -8.41 -31.99 95.07
C VAL A 912 -9.02 -32.93 96.12
N ILE A 913 -8.56 -34.18 96.19
CA ILE A 913 -8.61 -35.00 97.40
C ILE A 913 -7.28 -35.76 97.53
N GLY A 914 -6.60 -35.57 98.66
CA GLY A 914 -5.34 -36.22 99.04
C GLY A 914 -5.51 -37.66 99.54
N PRO A 915 -4.41 -38.28 100.04
CA PRO A 915 -4.08 -39.68 99.75
C PRO A 915 -4.48 -40.70 100.82
N ALA A 916 -4.66 -41.95 100.39
CA ALA A 916 -4.27 -43.18 101.08
C ALA A 916 -4.15 -44.31 100.05
#